data_AF-A0A177EQX1-F1
#
_entry.id   AF-A0A177EQX1-F1
#
_cell.length_a   1.000
_cell.length_b   1.000
_cell.length_c   1.000
_cell.angle_alpha   90.00
_cell.angle_beta   90.00
_cell.angle_gamma   90.00
#
_symmetry.space_group_name_H-M   'P 1'
#
loop_
_entity.id
_entity.type
_entity.pdbx_description
1 polymer ?
#
loop_
_entity_poly.entity_id
_entity_poly.type
_entity_poly.pdbx_seq_one_letter_code
_entity_poly.pdbx_strand_id
1 'polypeptide(L)'
;MEEKYTLFKRKQFRLSTIPIRRNIIALLLLIQIVYTQVELLETNKIHEITLGSRENVLINPNGEISPLKLHIMYKCGYMQNLRKHLAYIIDTESIHAKSKPPKRSIYSLYLLNSTHEDSDKTKYLKEFNRQLVNMFPSEEGRLSIESESYDSFTRFLRAHEDTKDVFYVLASLFLLSEKVKIPIKVVNYRNEGNMLVLKKETSETSKLRVELFMTILDKNGAPVYQKKTEDIVNFFKNVGYGSSLKVPIEFLRYYNIKDLSKGSFLCNPRFLIQSYIFEYIDDSCKYIKFVKAIYELLDEKTPINKNNLSMLSDERAVNAYFSMFMEGRTRSSIETSEYIHAIANIEKVCSDLYSQMPSVHKEVHSMHYPIPSYIRRKDKNIVTEDNYIEHLLFDLFVCFTFNQYTNRQTTSHLSSPTSNLVEFFDRNMQKIQSEDSTLRSDWCKMVLGNLSAENVFYTEEKKQIEFGLLNMLYAIKGLAGTNKELEVAINCVDGIIKKKRIEESDQAEIKESLENVFKSLSLNKSIEVECESLKLIKTFSGRVDIFTKDNFIVVSYREHSFHSYRRLEIEIPHFIFDFTVVPTTPSEGNTVDLSSINTQLCNTPIPEVRKDDCIKWHIEQYLSIQKNRIAHAMEKEYTFTNKIALALNSSGYNAIPVSLLLWENLDYMEYKAKIVEVFLIHSSTDTLDITNPMVKFTSKLIDSVPLDDPRVRKIMLRGCLYNKNFGLYYPQIKYDVEEVLEPYKDPASVMLLIENLFSLDISLLAITNSFASLATLLKMYKSNKEKYFIFGSEQVSRKIIKKLSENKEDNADIKTILNTIRSCTDATGDYCADNIFMGWLLHIGSLDENIPLLAFKAIYDYIDTSNLTENVKALLRRGYINSMSKNISGLLLDNKSEIMKGEEDLSFKTGKYHKMLRFTRNLCLPECSQIGNV
;
A
#
# COMPACT_ATOMS: atom_id res chain seq x y z
N MET A 1 3.54 0.02 -52.63
CA MET A 1 3.50 1.34 -51.95
C MET A 1 2.79 2.41 -52.77
N GLU A 2 2.82 2.38 -54.11
CA GLU A 2 2.15 3.39 -54.97
C GLU A 2 0.62 3.29 -55.04
N GLU A 3 0.01 2.10 -54.93
CA GLU A 3 -1.47 1.98 -54.96
C GLU A 3 -2.16 2.52 -53.69
N LYS A 4 -1.45 2.63 -52.56
CA LYS A 4 -1.96 3.29 -51.35
C LYS A 4 -1.91 4.83 -51.43
N TYR A 5 -1.13 5.38 -52.37
CA TYR A 5 -0.97 6.82 -52.55
C TYR A 5 -2.08 7.43 -53.43
N THR A 6 -2.62 6.68 -54.39
CA THR A 6 -3.70 7.12 -55.29
C THR A 6 -5.08 7.14 -54.63
N LEU A 7 -5.33 6.30 -53.62
CA LEU A 7 -6.62 6.28 -52.90
C LEU A 7 -6.83 7.53 -52.01
N PHE A 8 -5.75 8.17 -51.56
CA PHE A 8 -5.79 9.35 -50.68
C PHE A 8 -6.05 10.67 -51.43
N LYS A 9 -5.94 10.72 -52.76
CA LYS A 9 -6.02 11.96 -53.55
C LYS A 9 -7.43 12.36 -53.98
N ARG A 10 -8.46 11.50 -53.82
CA ARG A 10 -9.81 11.72 -54.37
C ARG A 10 -10.87 12.28 -53.41
N LYS A 11 -10.56 12.57 -52.14
CA LYS A 11 -11.48 13.30 -51.25
C LYS A 11 -10.82 14.55 -50.70
N GLN A 12 -10.97 15.66 -51.45
CA GLN A 12 -10.60 17.00 -51.01
C GLN A 12 -11.46 17.41 -49.80
N PHE A 13 -10.88 17.41 -48.60
CA PHE A 13 -11.27 18.33 -47.53
C PHE A 13 -10.24 19.45 -47.49
N ARG A 14 -10.68 20.70 -47.71
CA ARG A 14 -9.84 21.90 -47.58
C ARG A 14 -9.48 22.08 -46.11
N LEU A 15 -8.22 21.85 -45.79
CA LEU A 15 -7.60 22.18 -44.50
C LEU A 15 -7.24 23.66 -44.47
N SER A 16 -7.93 24.43 -43.61
CA SER A 16 -7.37 25.67 -43.06
C SER A 16 -6.27 25.27 -42.07
N THR A 17 -5.08 25.81 -42.30
CA THR A 17 -3.84 25.53 -41.60
C THR A 17 -3.92 25.86 -40.10
N ILE A 18 -3.32 24.98 -39.29
CA ILE A 18 -3.29 24.90 -37.80
C ILE A 18 -4.41 23.98 -37.27
N PRO A 19 -4.21 22.64 -37.24
CA PRO A 19 -3.46 21.99 -36.16
C PRO A 19 -2.85 20.61 -36.54
N ILE A 20 -1.64 20.56 -37.09
CA ILE A 20 -0.94 19.28 -37.34
C ILE A 20 0.10 18.98 -36.23
N ARG A 21 0.74 20.01 -35.66
CA ARG A 21 1.75 19.82 -34.58
C ARG A 21 1.14 19.37 -33.25
N ARG A 22 -0.05 19.87 -32.89
CA ARG A 22 -0.69 19.57 -31.59
C ARG A 22 -1.13 18.10 -31.49
N ASN A 23 -1.54 17.51 -32.61
CA ASN A 23 -1.92 16.09 -32.68
C ASN A 23 -0.70 15.17 -32.76
N ILE A 24 0.40 15.58 -33.40
CA ILE A 24 1.64 14.78 -33.40
C ILE A 24 2.24 14.72 -31.98
N ILE A 25 2.22 15.83 -31.23
CA ILE A 25 2.71 15.86 -29.84
C ILE A 25 1.79 15.07 -28.92
N ALA A 26 0.45 15.18 -29.06
CA ALA A 26 -0.49 14.35 -28.30
C ALA A 26 -0.34 12.86 -28.65
N LEU A 27 -0.03 12.52 -29.90
CA LEU A 27 0.27 11.15 -30.31
C LEU A 27 1.61 10.67 -29.71
N LEU A 28 2.66 11.51 -29.71
CA LEU A 28 3.95 11.21 -29.10
C LEU A 28 3.87 11.08 -27.56
N LEU A 29 2.98 11.85 -26.93
CA LEU A 29 2.68 11.76 -25.49
C LEU A 29 1.84 10.54 -25.13
N LEU A 30 0.87 10.17 -25.97
CA LEU A 30 0.15 8.90 -25.85
C LEU A 30 1.08 7.71 -26.10
N ILE A 31 2.09 7.86 -26.96
CA ILE A 31 3.15 6.88 -27.15
C ILE A 31 4.07 6.82 -25.91
N GLN A 32 4.34 7.93 -25.21
CA GLN A 32 5.21 7.96 -24.01
C GLN A 32 4.54 7.61 -22.67
N ILE A 33 3.22 7.78 -22.51
CA ILE A 33 2.46 7.24 -21.36
C ILE A 33 2.46 5.69 -21.37
N VAL A 34 2.83 5.13 -22.52
CA VAL A 34 2.75 3.73 -22.85
C VAL A 34 4.17 3.14 -22.62
N TYR A 35 5.26 3.88 -22.91
CA TYR A 35 6.65 3.45 -22.65
C TYR A 35 7.19 3.61 -21.20
N THR A 36 6.77 2.73 -20.28
CA THR A 36 7.65 2.33 -19.15
C THR A 36 7.53 0.82 -18.93
N GLN A 37 8.64 0.11 -19.18
CA GLN A 37 8.75 -1.35 -19.30
C GLN A 37 8.03 -1.89 -20.56
N VAL A 38 8.38 -3.09 -21.01
CA VAL A 38 7.67 -3.78 -22.10
C VAL A 38 6.18 -3.75 -21.79
N GLU A 39 5.44 -2.92 -22.51
CA GLU A 39 4.01 -2.80 -22.27
C GLU A 39 3.34 -4.15 -22.40
N LEU A 40 2.27 -4.32 -21.64
CA LEU A 40 1.45 -5.52 -21.72
C LEU A 40 0.98 -5.81 -23.17
N LEU A 41 0.80 -4.78 -24.00
CA LEU A 41 0.49 -4.92 -25.44
C LEU A 41 1.72 -5.23 -26.31
N GLU A 42 2.92 -4.76 -25.93
CA GLU A 42 4.18 -5.16 -26.59
C GLU A 42 4.58 -6.60 -26.25
N THR A 43 4.08 -7.15 -25.15
CA THR A 43 4.26 -8.55 -24.75
C THR A 43 3.71 -9.53 -25.81
N ASN A 44 2.61 -9.18 -26.50
CA ASN A 44 2.10 -9.98 -27.62
C ASN A 44 3.13 -10.07 -28.76
N LYS A 45 3.73 -8.95 -29.14
CA LYS A 45 4.76 -8.88 -30.20
C LYS A 45 5.99 -9.73 -29.84
N ILE A 46 6.37 -9.76 -28.56
CA ILE A 46 7.53 -10.54 -28.10
C ILE A 46 7.26 -12.05 -28.17
N HIS A 47 6.07 -12.50 -27.79
CA HIS A 47 5.70 -13.92 -27.87
C HIS A 47 5.58 -14.44 -29.31
N GLU A 48 5.37 -13.55 -30.29
CA GLU A 48 5.29 -13.89 -31.71
C GLU A 48 6.65 -14.06 -32.40
N ILE A 49 7.75 -13.79 -31.70
CA ILE A 49 9.10 -13.87 -32.28
C ILE A 49 9.51 -15.31 -32.51
N THR A 50 10.00 -15.56 -33.72
CA THR A 50 10.62 -16.80 -34.13
C THR A 50 12.15 -16.72 -34.04
N LEU A 51 12.76 -17.78 -33.52
CA LEU A 51 14.20 -17.93 -33.33
C LEU A 51 14.72 -19.19 -34.04
N GLY A 52 16.05 -19.26 -34.20
CA GLY A 52 16.75 -20.38 -34.82
C GLY A 52 16.83 -20.31 -36.34
N SER A 53 17.68 -21.16 -36.92
CA SER A 53 17.99 -21.16 -38.37
C SER A 53 16.81 -21.53 -39.29
N ARG A 54 15.70 -22.01 -38.72
CA ARG A 54 14.44 -22.34 -39.42
C ARG A 54 13.25 -21.53 -38.91
N GLU A 55 13.47 -20.53 -38.06
CA GLU A 55 12.41 -19.70 -37.46
C GLU A 55 11.27 -20.52 -36.83
N ASN A 56 11.62 -21.64 -36.18
CA ASN A 56 10.67 -22.61 -35.65
C ASN A 56 10.65 -22.66 -34.12
N VAL A 57 11.44 -21.82 -33.43
CA VAL A 57 11.51 -21.77 -31.98
C VAL A 57 10.79 -20.51 -31.50
N LEU A 58 9.84 -20.68 -30.60
CA LEU A 58 9.06 -19.60 -29.98
C LEU A 58 9.41 -19.49 -28.49
N ILE A 59 9.18 -18.32 -27.92
CA ILE A 59 9.21 -18.13 -26.46
C ILE A 59 8.06 -18.92 -25.85
N ASN A 60 8.34 -19.67 -24.78
CA ASN A 60 7.32 -20.32 -23.98
C ASN A 60 6.55 -19.26 -23.17
N PRO A 61 5.24 -19.03 -23.42
CA PRO A 61 4.47 -18.01 -22.71
C PRO A 61 4.30 -18.32 -21.21
N ASN A 62 4.42 -19.59 -20.81
CA ASN A 62 4.40 -20.02 -19.41
C ASN A 62 5.82 -20.12 -18.82
N GLY A 63 6.84 -19.78 -19.61
CA GLY A 63 8.24 -19.97 -19.31
C GLY A 63 8.87 -18.88 -18.43
N GLU A 64 10.13 -19.09 -18.07
CA GLU A 64 10.87 -18.23 -17.13
C GLU A 64 11.25 -16.85 -17.70
N ILE A 65 11.19 -16.68 -19.02
CA ILE A 65 11.45 -15.40 -19.70
C ILE A 65 10.18 -14.77 -20.27
N SER A 66 9.00 -15.29 -19.86
CA SER A 66 7.70 -14.75 -20.26
C SER A 66 7.56 -13.30 -19.78
N PRO A 67 7.45 -12.30 -20.68
CA PRO A 67 7.28 -10.91 -20.27
C PRO A 67 5.98 -10.70 -19.48
N LEU A 68 4.92 -11.49 -19.76
CA LEU A 68 3.67 -11.44 -19.02
C LEU A 68 3.86 -11.81 -17.55
N LYS A 69 4.60 -12.90 -17.29
CA LYS A 69 4.92 -13.35 -15.93
C LYS A 69 5.71 -12.28 -15.16
N LEU A 70 6.73 -11.71 -15.80
CA LEU A 70 7.57 -10.66 -15.20
C LEU A 70 6.77 -9.38 -14.90
N HIS A 71 5.92 -8.96 -15.84
CA HIS A 71 5.00 -7.83 -15.69
C HIS A 71 4.07 -8.03 -14.49
N ILE A 72 3.46 -9.20 -14.36
CA ILE A 72 2.58 -9.53 -13.23
C ILE A 72 3.35 -9.48 -11.91
N MET A 73 4.53 -10.09 -11.85
CA MET A 73 5.36 -10.10 -10.63
C MET A 73 5.78 -8.69 -10.22
N TYR A 74 6.10 -7.83 -11.18
CA TYR A 74 6.37 -6.41 -10.96
C TYR A 74 5.13 -5.68 -10.43
N LYS A 75 3.97 -5.83 -11.06
CA LYS A 75 2.71 -5.18 -10.65
C LYS A 75 2.21 -5.62 -9.27
N CYS A 76 2.51 -6.85 -8.87
CA CYS A 76 2.25 -7.31 -7.51
C CYS A 76 3.18 -6.69 -6.44
N GLY A 77 4.24 -5.98 -6.82
CA GLY A 77 5.15 -5.29 -5.89
C GLY A 77 6.10 -6.22 -5.14
N TYR A 78 6.34 -7.43 -5.62
CA TYR A 78 7.13 -8.43 -4.88
C TYR A 78 8.56 -7.99 -4.57
N MET A 79 9.26 -7.39 -5.55
CA MET A 79 10.62 -6.90 -5.34
C MET A 79 10.65 -5.73 -4.36
N GLN A 80 9.64 -4.87 -4.40
CA GLN A 80 9.47 -3.75 -3.47
C GLN A 80 9.28 -4.25 -2.04
N ASN A 81 8.36 -5.19 -1.83
CA ASN A 81 8.11 -5.81 -0.53
C ASN A 81 9.39 -6.46 0.03
N LEU A 82 10.09 -7.24 -0.82
CA LEU A 82 11.33 -7.91 -0.46
C LEU A 82 12.43 -6.91 -0.04
N ARG A 83 12.70 -5.90 -0.87
CA ARG A 83 13.82 -4.98 -0.64
C ARG A 83 13.55 -3.99 0.49
N LYS A 84 12.31 -3.50 0.65
CA LYS A 84 11.96 -2.52 1.69
C LYS A 84 11.76 -3.15 3.06
N HIS A 85 11.21 -4.37 3.14
CA HIS A 85 10.78 -4.92 4.42
C HIS A 85 11.55 -6.16 4.89
N LEU A 86 12.19 -6.91 3.98
CA LEU A 86 13.01 -8.07 4.35
C LEU A 86 14.52 -7.79 4.34
N ALA A 87 15.02 -7.05 3.34
CA ALA A 87 16.47 -6.88 3.13
C ALA A 87 17.21 -6.13 4.25
N TYR A 88 16.57 -5.13 4.87
CA TYR A 88 17.16 -4.35 5.98
C TYR A 88 17.27 -5.12 7.30
N ILE A 89 16.79 -6.36 7.38
CA ILE A 89 16.98 -7.21 8.56
C ILE A 89 18.41 -7.81 8.57
N ILE A 90 19.16 -7.68 7.46
CA ILE A 90 20.50 -8.27 7.28
C ILE A 90 21.62 -7.22 7.14
N ASP A 91 21.32 -6.00 6.66
CA ASP A 91 22.33 -4.97 6.47
C ASP A 91 22.59 -4.15 7.74
N THR A 92 23.65 -4.52 8.47
CA THR A 92 24.57 -3.58 9.14
C THR A 92 25.80 -4.35 9.65
N GLU A 93 26.59 -4.89 8.71
CA GLU A 93 27.98 -5.23 8.95
C GLU A 93 28.88 -4.37 8.03
N SER A 94 29.14 -3.12 8.47
CA SER A 94 30.37 -2.34 8.19
C SER A 94 30.46 -1.68 6.78
N ILE A 95 30.77 -0.37 6.56
CA ILE A 95 32.03 0.35 6.86
C ILE A 95 31.88 1.87 6.51
N HIS A 96 32.28 2.72 7.47
CA HIS A 96 32.92 4.06 7.36
C HIS A 96 32.12 5.31 6.96
N ALA A 97 31.75 6.11 7.96
CA ALA A 97 31.93 7.56 7.91
C ALA A 97 32.38 8.10 9.27
N LYS A 98 33.46 8.89 9.24
CA LYS A 98 33.96 9.67 10.37
C LYS A 98 32.94 10.78 10.68
N SER A 99 32.07 10.58 11.64
CA SER A 99 31.55 11.62 12.56
C SER A 99 30.56 10.97 13.52
N LYS A 100 30.50 11.52 14.74
CA LYS A 100 29.92 10.91 15.95
C LYS A 100 28.50 10.34 15.72
N PRO A 101 28.25 9.05 16.00
CA PRO A 101 26.94 8.44 15.77
C PRO A 101 25.92 8.90 16.83
N PRO A 102 24.65 9.10 16.46
CA PRO A 102 23.55 9.00 17.42
C PRO A 102 23.52 7.57 17.98
N LYS A 103 23.10 7.41 19.24
CA LYS A 103 23.15 6.17 20.02
C LYS A 103 22.72 4.93 19.22
N ARG A 104 23.65 3.96 19.16
CA ARG A 104 23.53 2.59 18.62
C ARG A 104 22.21 1.91 19.02
N SER A 105 21.59 1.20 18.09
CA SER A 105 20.67 0.10 18.40
C SER A 105 21.29 -1.23 17.90
N ILE A 106 21.20 -2.29 18.71
CA ILE A 106 21.98 -3.54 18.64
C ILE A 106 21.39 -4.57 17.65
N TYR A 107 20.60 -4.19 16.65
CA TYR A 107 19.57 -5.10 16.12
C TYR A 107 19.78 -5.59 14.67
N SER A 108 20.84 -6.36 14.39
CA SER A 108 21.08 -6.97 13.06
C SER A 108 21.36 -8.49 13.03
N LEU A 109 21.08 -9.26 14.09
CA LEU A 109 21.51 -10.68 14.16
C LEU A 109 20.47 -11.80 13.89
N TYR A 110 19.18 -11.51 13.65
CA TYR A 110 18.15 -12.55 13.92
C TYR A 110 17.37 -13.15 12.73
N LEU A 111 17.57 -12.73 11.48
CA LEU A 111 17.26 -13.66 10.38
C LEU A 111 18.25 -14.85 10.35
N LEU A 112 19.37 -14.71 11.06
CA LEU A 112 20.47 -15.68 11.18
C LEU A 112 20.36 -16.61 12.40
N ASN A 113 19.69 -16.18 13.48
CA ASN A 113 19.74 -16.91 14.77
C ASN A 113 18.53 -17.83 15.02
N SER A 114 17.55 -17.89 14.10
CA SER A 114 16.50 -18.90 14.17
C SER A 114 16.93 -20.23 13.56
N THR A 115 18.11 -20.73 13.92
CA THR A 115 18.49 -22.13 13.91
C THR A 115 19.89 -22.25 14.52
N HIS A 116 20.02 -22.95 15.63
CA HIS A 116 21.16 -23.86 15.70
C HIS A 116 21.08 -24.75 14.44
N GLU A 117 22.17 -24.77 13.64
CA GLU A 117 22.54 -25.82 12.65
C GLU A 117 22.38 -25.61 11.12
N ASP A 118 22.29 -24.41 10.54
CA ASP A 118 22.61 -24.32 9.09
C ASP A 118 23.42 -23.08 8.68
N SER A 119 24.74 -23.24 8.74
CA SER A 119 25.71 -22.23 8.31
C SER A 119 25.56 -21.87 6.83
N ASP A 120 25.08 -22.80 6.00
CA ASP A 120 24.99 -22.60 4.55
C ASP A 120 23.82 -21.69 4.17
N LYS A 121 22.62 -21.90 4.75
CA LYS A 121 21.44 -21.04 4.53
C LYS A 121 21.71 -19.60 4.94
N THR A 122 22.31 -19.45 6.10
CA THR A 122 22.69 -18.17 6.68
C THR A 122 23.70 -17.43 5.80
N LYS A 123 24.76 -18.13 5.37
CA LYS A 123 25.76 -17.59 4.45
C LYS A 123 25.15 -17.18 3.12
N TYR A 124 24.26 -18.01 2.58
CA TYR A 124 23.53 -17.71 1.34
C TYR A 124 22.68 -16.44 1.47
N LEU A 125 21.88 -16.32 2.52
CA LEU A 125 21.02 -15.14 2.71
C LEU A 125 21.84 -13.85 2.90
N LYS A 126 22.98 -13.89 3.60
CA LYS A 126 23.89 -12.73 3.69
C LYS A 126 24.37 -12.28 2.30
N GLU A 127 24.86 -13.22 1.51
CA GLU A 127 25.36 -12.97 0.15
C GLU A 127 24.25 -12.51 -0.80
N PHE A 128 23.09 -13.15 -0.75
CA PHE A 128 21.90 -12.77 -1.53
C PHE A 128 21.44 -11.36 -1.21
N ASN A 129 21.36 -10.99 0.07
CA ASN A 129 20.90 -9.66 0.47
C ASN A 129 21.89 -8.56 0.07
N ARG A 130 23.20 -8.84 0.15
CA ARG A 130 24.21 -7.91 -0.38
C ARG A 130 23.98 -7.62 -1.86
N GLN A 131 23.71 -8.65 -2.66
CA GLN A 131 23.44 -8.44 -4.09
C GLN A 131 22.08 -7.81 -4.33
N LEU A 132 21.06 -8.14 -3.54
CA LEU A 132 19.76 -7.47 -3.58
C LEU A 132 19.90 -5.96 -3.36
N VAL A 133 20.76 -5.52 -2.43
CA VAL A 133 21.05 -4.10 -2.18
C VAL A 133 21.85 -3.47 -3.31
N ASN A 134 22.84 -4.19 -3.87
CA ASN A 134 23.65 -3.70 -4.99
C ASN A 134 22.86 -3.56 -6.30
N MET A 135 21.91 -4.47 -6.55
CA MET A 135 21.09 -4.50 -7.76
C MET A 135 19.83 -3.64 -7.63
N PHE A 136 19.31 -3.47 -6.41
CA PHE A 136 18.13 -2.67 -6.09
C PHE A 136 18.45 -1.69 -4.95
N PRO A 137 19.27 -0.65 -5.20
CA PRO A 137 19.49 0.43 -4.25
C PRO A 137 18.17 1.10 -3.82
N SER A 138 18.17 1.63 -2.60
CA SER A 138 17.03 2.34 -2.01
C SER A 138 17.52 3.66 -1.41
N GLU A 139 18.12 4.48 -2.26
CA GLU A 139 18.66 5.80 -1.91
C GLU A 139 17.49 6.77 -1.68
N GLU A 140 17.53 7.56 -0.61
CA GLU A 140 16.46 8.51 -0.21
C GLU A 140 15.07 7.85 -0.05
N GLY A 141 15.02 6.57 0.30
CA GLY A 141 13.76 5.81 0.46
C GLY A 141 13.10 5.38 -0.86
N ARG A 142 13.72 5.66 -2.00
CA ARG A 142 13.24 5.30 -3.34
C ARG A 142 13.95 4.05 -3.84
N LEU A 143 13.19 2.98 -4.02
CA LEU A 143 13.70 1.77 -4.64
C LEU A 143 13.94 2.03 -6.13
N SER A 144 15.16 1.79 -6.61
CA SER A 144 15.54 1.93 -8.01
C SER A 144 16.59 0.88 -8.38
N ILE A 145 16.79 0.63 -9.67
CA ILE A 145 18.05 0.01 -10.15
C ILE A 145 19.14 1.07 -10.37
N GLU A 146 18.75 2.35 -10.44
CA GLU A 146 19.68 3.48 -10.50
C GLU A 146 20.27 3.78 -9.14
N SER A 147 21.54 4.18 -9.13
CA SER A 147 22.28 4.52 -7.93
C SER A 147 23.17 5.72 -8.21
N GLU A 148 23.32 6.59 -7.21
CA GLU A 148 24.35 7.62 -7.17
C GLU A 148 25.77 7.01 -7.07
N SER A 149 25.86 5.75 -6.66
CA SER A 149 27.13 5.01 -6.58
C SER A 149 27.79 4.90 -7.95
N TYR A 150 29.02 5.41 -8.03
CA TYR A 150 29.81 5.41 -9.26
C TYR A 150 30.22 4.01 -9.74
N ASP A 151 30.14 2.99 -8.91
CA ASP A 151 30.44 1.60 -9.27
C ASP A 151 29.17 0.73 -9.45
N SER A 152 27.99 1.36 -9.60
CA SER A 152 26.72 0.65 -9.72
C SER A 152 26.60 -0.20 -10.98
N PHE A 153 25.85 -1.31 -10.87
CA PHE A 153 25.70 -2.25 -11.98
C PHE A 153 24.99 -1.62 -13.17
N THR A 154 23.94 -0.83 -12.95
CA THR A 154 23.22 -0.13 -14.02
C THR A 154 24.10 0.83 -14.78
N ARG A 155 24.97 1.59 -14.08
CA ARG A 155 25.93 2.47 -14.73
C ARG A 155 26.93 1.69 -15.59
N PHE A 156 27.41 0.54 -15.11
CA PHE A 156 28.27 -0.33 -15.90
C PHE A 156 27.58 -0.80 -17.19
N LEU A 157 26.33 -1.25 -17.10
CA LEU A 157 25.57 -1.70 -18.28
C LEU A 157 25.33 -0.54 -19.27
N ARG A 158 24.95 0.65 -18.77
CA ARG A 158 24.71 1.86 -19.58
C ARG A 158 25.97 2.37 -20.28
N ALA A 159 27.12 2.33 -19.63
CA ALA A 159 28.39 2.74 -20.24
C ALA A 159 28.78 1.87 -21.44
N HIS A 160 28.23 0.65 -21.53
CA HIS A 160 28.46 -0.30 -22.61
C HIS A 160 27.19 -0.54 -23.45
N GLU A 161 26.12 0.26 -23.32
CA GLU A 161 24.81 -0.02 -23.93
C GLU A 161 24.85 -0.07 -25.47
N ASP A 162 25.76 0.68 -26.08
CA ASP A 162 25.98 0.67 -27.54
C ASP A 162 26.57 -0.66 -28.04
N THR A 163 27.11 -1.48 -27.13
CA THR A 163 27.57 -2.83 -27.44
C THR A 163 26.41 -3.81 -27.34
N LYS A 164 26.30 -4.75 -28.28
CA LYS A 164 25.36 -5.88 -28.14
C LYS A 164 25.72 -6.79 -26.95
N ASP A 165 26.90 -6.60 -26.37
CA ASP A 165 27.52 -7.43 -25.35
C ASP A 165 26.81 -7.36 -24.00
N VAL A 166 26.18 -6.23 -23.68
CA VAL A 166 25.39 -6.04 -22.44
C VAL A 166 24.28 -7.11 -22.32
N PHE A 167 23.63 -7.45 -23.43
CA PHE A 167 22.60 -8.50 -23.45
C PHE A 167 23.18 -9.90 -23.19
N TYR A 168 24.40 -10.19 -23.64
CA TYR A 168 25.08 -11.44 -23.32
C TYR A 168 25.54 -11.49 -21.85
N VAL A 169 25.89 -10.36 -21.23
CA VAL A 169 26.15 -10.29 -19.79
C VAL A 169 24.89 -10.64 -19.01
N LEU A 170 23.76 -9.98 -19.29
CA LEU A 170 22.47 -10.26 -18.64
C LEU A 170 22.02 -11.71 -18.86
N ALA A 171 22.11 -12.22 -20.09
CA ALA A 171 21.80 -13.60 -20.42
C ALA A 171 22.70 -14.60 -19.67
N SER A 172 23.99 -14.28 -19.51
CA SER A 172 24.93 -15.11 -18.75
C SER A 172 24.56 -15.19 -17.27
N LEU A 173 24.22 -14.07 -16.64
CA LEU A 173 23.80 -14.05 -15.23
C LEU A 173 22.49 -14.82 -15.02
N PHE A 174 21.54 -14.65 -15.94
CA PHE A 174 20.28 -15.41 -15.93
C PHE A 174 20.52 -16.92 -16.06
N LEU A 175 21.32 -17.36 -17.03
CA LEU A 175 21.64 -18.78 -17.21
C LEU A 175 22.45 -19.38 -16.05
N LEU A 176 23.31 -18.59 -15.40
CA LEU A 176 23.98 -19.02 -14.18
C LEU A 176 22.98 -19.25 -13.03
N SER A 177 21.93 -18.44 -12.93
CA SER A 177 20.84 -18.63 -11.96
C SER A 177 20.04 -19.92 -12.22
N GLU A 178 19.98 -20.37 -13.48
CA GLU A 178 19.44 -21.68 -13.90
C GLU A 178 20.38 -22.86 -13.68
N LYS A 179 21.55 -22.61 -13.08
CA LYS A 179 22.64 -23.60 -12.91
C LYS A 179 23.19 -24.12 -14.24
N VAL A 180 23.08 -23.34 -15.32
CA VAL A 180 23.78 -23.60 -16.59
C VAL A 180 25.20 -23.06 -16.46
N LYS A 181 26.19 -23.87 -16.85
CA LYS A 181 27.61 -23.50 -16.69
C LYS A 181 28.04 -22.45 -17.73
N ILE A 182 28.17 -21.18 -17.38
CA ILE A 182 28.60 -20.12 -18.32
C ILE A 182 30.03 -19.64 -18.04
N PRO A 183 30.93 -19.56 -19.04
CA PRO A 183 32.33 -19.17 -18.85
C PRO A 183 32.54 -17.64 -18.81
N ILE A 184 31.77 -16.94 -17.97
CA ILE A 184 31.93 -15.50 -17.72
C ILE A 184 32.86 -15.25 -16.51
N LYS A 185 33.78 -14.30 -16.62
CA LYS A 185 34.69 -13.93 -15.52
C LYS A 185 35.32 -12.55 -15.69
N VAL A 186 35.70 -11.95 -14.57
CA VAL A 186 36.62 -10.81 -14.55
C VAL A 186 38.06 -11.33 -14.69
N VAL A 187 38.84 -10.75 -15.60
CA VAL A 187 40.24 -11.08 -15.85
C VAL A 187 41.08 -9.81 -15.76
N ASN A 188 42.23 -9.89 -15.10
CA ASN A 188 43.22 -8.82 -15.11
C ASN A 188 44.21 -9.04 -16.26
N TYR A 189 44.26 -8.10 -17.20
CA TYR A 189 45.27 -8.06 -18.25
C TYR A 189 46.34 -7.05 -17.86
N ARG A 190 47.61 -7.48 -17.84
CA ARG A 190 48.75 -6.71 -17.31
C ARG A 190 48.87 -5.28 -17.87
N ASN A 191 48.37 -5.01 -19.07
CA ASN A 191 48.48 -3.72 -19.75
C ASN A 191 47.13 -3.01 -19.99
N GLU A 192 46.01 -3.72 -19.89
CA GLU A 192 44.67 -3.23 -20.30
C GLU A 192 43.69 -3.12 -19.12
N GLY A 193 44.12 -3.53 -17.92
CA GLY A 193 43.34 -3.47 -16.70
C GLY A 193 42.39 -4.65 -16.54
N ASN A 194 41.42 -4.51 -15.64
CA ASN A 194 40.42 -5.54 -15.38
C ASN A 194 39.31 -5.48 -16.43
N MET A 195 38.96 -6.62 -17.03
CA MET A 195 37.90 -6.76 -18.02
C MET A 195 36.92 -7.86 -17.65
N LEU A 196 35.64 -7.65 -17.93
CA LEU A 196 34.62 -8.69 -17.92
C LEU A 196 34.64 -9.41 -19.26
N VAL A 197 34.88 -10.73 -19.22
CA VAL A 197 35.09 -11.55 -20.41
C VAL A 197 34.15 -12.73 -20.43
N LEU A 198 33.51 -12.97 -21.58
CA LEU A 198 32.78 -14.20 -21.90
C LEU A 198 33.48 -14.94 -23.05
N LYS A 199 33.87 -16.19 -22.82
CA LYS A 199 34.49 -17.04 -23.85
C LYS A 199 33.45 -17.83 -24.65
N LYS A 200 33.68 -18.01 -25.96
CA LYS A 200 32.92 -19.00 -26.75
C LYS A 200 33.34 -20.42 -26.37
N GLU A 201 32.39 -21.35 -26.29
CA GLU A 201 32.70 -22.76 -25.95
C GLU A 201 33.27 -23.55 -27.13
N THR A 202 32.95 -23.17 -28.37
CA THR A 202 33.15 -23.99 -29.57
C THR A 202 34.43 -23.69 -30.36
N SER A 203 35.25 -22.72 -29.96
CA SER A 203 36.44 -22.34 -30.71
C SER A 203 37.73 -22.89 -30.08
N GLU A 204 38.48 -23.68 -30.85
CA GLU A 204 39.90 -24.02 -30.57
C GLU A 204 40.79 -22.77 -30.45
N THR A 205 40.28 -21.62 -30.92
CA THR A 205 40.87 -20.29 -30.75
C THR A 205 40.22 -19.56 -29.57
N SER A 206 41.00 -18.79 -28.80
CA SER A 206 40.60 -18.00 -27.63
C SER A 206 39.63 -16.85 -27.93
N LYS A 207 38.66 -17.01 -28.82
CA LYS A 207 37.75 -15.94 -29.24
C LYS A 207 36.78 -15.57 -28.12
N LEU A 208 36.79 -14.29 -27.75
CA LEU A 208 35.90 -13.72 -26.76
C LEU A 208 34.60 -13.29 -27.45
N ARG A 209 33.46 -13.55 -26.78
CA ARG A 209 32.13 -13.07 -27.19
C ARG A 209 31.82 -11.72 -26.56
N VAL A 210 32.30 -11.48 -25.34
CA VAL A 210 32.15 -10.23 -24.60
C VAL A 210 33.51 -9.83 -24.07
N GLU A 211 33.85 -8.56 -24.22
CA GLU A 211 35.04 -7.95 -23.65
C GLU A 211 34.73 -6.50 -23.23
N LEU A 212 34.44 -6.30 -21.94
CA LEU A 212 34.02 -5.01 -21.40
C LEU A 212 34.99 -4.53 -20.32
N PHE A 213 35.42 -3.28 -20.40
CA PHE A 213 36.27 -2.66 -19.38
C PHE A 213 35.53 -2.51 -18.05
N MET A 214 36.16 -2.94 -16.95
CA MET A 214 35.63 -2.80 -15.58
C MET A 214 35.96 -1.45 -14.94
N THR A 215 36.64 -0.56 -15.65
CA THR A 215 36.97 0.79 -15.17
C THR A 215 36.30 1.81 -16.07
N ILE A 216 35.43 2.64 -15.48
CA ILE A 216 34.63 3.63 -16.21
C ILE A 216 34.91 5.01 -15.60
N LEU A 217 35.07 6.04 -16.45
CA LEU A 217 35.31 7.42 -16.01
C LEU A 217 34.04 8.02 -15.39
N ASP A 218 34.15 8.58 -14.19
CA ASP A 218 33.09 9.37 -13.54
C ASP A 218 32.84 10.73 -14.21
N LYS A 219 31.86 11.47 -13.67
CA LYS A 219 31.47 12.79 -14.19
C LYS A 219 32.63 13.82 -14.15
N ASN A 220 33.64 13.57 -13.32
CA ASN A 220 34.83 14.41 -13.17
C ASN A 220 36.03 13.88 -13.97
N GLY A 221 35.85 12.78 -14.73
CA GLY A 221 36.92 12.14 -15.50
C GLY A 221 37.82 11.21 -14.68
N ALA A 222 37.49 10.89 -13.42
CA ALA A 222 38.27 9.96 -12.61
C ALA A 222 37.88 8.49 -12.92
N PRO A 223 38.86 7.58 -13.07
CA PRO A 223 38.58 6.17 -13.32
C PRO A 223 37.99 5.47 -12.09
N VAL A 224 36.82 4.84 -12.24
CA VAL A 224 36.13 4.10 -11.18
C VAL A 224 36.02 2.63 -11.53
N TYR A 225 36.62 1.78 -10.69
CA TYR A 225 36.49 0.34 -10.79
C TYR A 225 35.07 -0.11 -10.37
N GLN A 226 34.42 -0.90 -11.23
CA GLN A 226 33.04 -1.34 -11.06
C GLN A 226 32.95 -2.54 -10.11
N LYS A 227 33.21 -2.29 -8.82
CA LYS A 227 33.31 -3.33 -7.80
C LYS A 227 31.99 -4.08 -7.58
N LYS A 228 30.85 -3.37 -7.49
CA LYS A 228 29.53 -4.02 -7.35
C LYS A 228 29.23 -4.95 -8.53
N THR A 229 29.59 -4.57 -9.76
CA THR A 229 29.46 -5.44 -10.94
C THR A 229 30.27 -6.73 -10.79
N GLU A 230 31.52 -6.65 -10.32
CA GLU A 230 32.34 -7.83 -10.04
C GLU A 230 31.68 -8.73 -8.98
N ASP A 231 31.18 -8.14 -7.90
CA ASP A 231 30.56 -8.88 -6.80
C ASP A 231 29.26 -9.58 -7.23
N ILE A 232 28.45 -8.93 -8.08
CA ILE A 232 27.24 -9.52 -8.68
C ILE A 232 27.61 -10.71 -9.58
N VAL A 233 28.57 -10.53 -10.50
CA VAL A 233 29.01 -11.60 -11.40
C VAL A 233 29.55 -12.78 -10.60
N ASN A 234 30.36 -12.52 -9.57
CA ASN A 234 30.91 -13.57 -8.70
C ASN A 234 29.81 -14.27 -7.89
N PHE A 235 28.80 -13.55 -7.39
CA PHE A 235 27.66 -14.17 -6.72
C PHE A 235 26.92 -15.15 -7.62
N PHE A 236 26.52 -14.73 -8.84
CA PHE A 236 25.81 -15.62 -9.78
C PHE A 236 26.63 -16.84 -10.19
N LYS A 237 27.96 -16.69 -10.31
CA LYS A 237 28.86 -17.83 -10.51
C LYS A 237 28.91 -18.75 -9.31
N ASN A 238 28.97 -18.20 -8.11
CA ASN A 238 29.07 -18.96 -6.86
C ASN A 238 27.80 -19.73 -6.52
N VAL A 239 26.62 -19.30 -6.98
CA VAL A 239 25.34 -20.02 -6.84
C VAL A 239 25.02 -20.95 -8.03
N GLY A 240 25.79 -20.83 -9.12
CA GLY A 240 25.63 -21.61 -10.35
C GLY A 240 26.19 -23.04 -10.27
N TYR A 241 26.45 -23.66 -11.43
CA TYR A 241 26.95 -25.03 -11.49
C TYR A 241 28.32 -25.21 -10.81
N GLY A 242 28.46 -26.19 -9.93
CA GLY A 242 29.69 -26.39 -9.13
C GLY A 242 29.86 -25.37 -7.99
N SER A 243 28.76 -24.77 -7.55
CA SER A 243 28.66 -23.69 -6.55
C SER A 243 29.50 -23.89 -5.28
N SER A 244 30.26 -22.85 -4.91
CA SER A 244 30.84 -22.70 -3.57
C SER A 244 29.82 -22.21 -2.53
N LEU A 245 28.68 -21.67 -2.98
CA LEU A 245 27.58 -21.18 -2.15
C LEU A 245 26.30 -21.97 -2.45
N LYS A 246 25.91 -22.86 -1.53
CA LYS A 246 24.71 -23.69 -1.71
C LYS A 246 23.44 -22.86 -1.49
N VAL A 247 22.57 -22.82 -2.52
CA VAL A 247 21.22 -22.27 -2.39
C VAL A 247 20.34 -23.27 -1.64
N PRO A 248 19.69 -22.89 -0.52
CA PRO A 248 18.77 -23.74 0.21
C PRO A 248 17.66 -24.34 -0.68
N ILE A 249 17.34 -25.62 -0.45
CA ILE A 249 16.37 -26.36 -1.27
C ILE A 249 15.00 -25.67 -1.28
N GLU A 250 14.58 -25.08 -0.17
CA GLU A 250 13.31 -24.35 -0.06
C GLU A 250 13.19 -23.14 -1.02
N PHE A 251 14.31 -22.49 -1.37
CA PHE A 251 14.32 -21.37 -2.32
C PHE A 251 14.37 -21.86 -3.78
N LEU A 252 14.75 -23.12 -4.00
CA LEU A 252 14.83 -23.76 -5.34
C LEU A 252 13.50 -24.42 -5.76
N ARG A 253 12.54 -24.62 -4.84
CA ARG A 253 11.27 -25.29 -5.13
C ARG A 253 10.35 -24.38 -5.95
N TYR A 254 10.18 -24.74 -7.22
CA TYR A 254 9.40 -23.98 -8.20
C TYR A 254 8.26 -24.78 -8.85
N TYR A 255 7.97 -25.99 -8.33
CA TYR A 255 7.27 -27.01 -9.11
C TYR A 255 5.81 -27.25 -8.70
N ASN A 256 5.28 -26.56 -7.68
CA ASN A 256 3.87 -26.66 -7.33
C ASN A 256 3.32 -25.37 -6.68
N ILE A 257 1.99 -25.20 -6.79
CA ILE A 257 1.24 -24.05 -6.25
C ILE A 257 1.44 -23.86 -4.73
N LYS A 258 1.56 -24.95 -3.97
CA LYS A 258 1.74 -24.90 -2.51
C LYS A 258 3.10 -24.34 -2.08
N ASP A 259 4.12 -24.44 -2.93
CA ASP A 259 5.43 -23.85 -2.66
C ASP A 259 5.48 -22.38 -3.09
N LEU A 260 4.75 -22.00 -4.15
CA LEU A 260 4.59 -20.59 -4.53
C LEU A 260 3.90 -19.75 -3.44
N SER A 261 2.86 -20.31 -2.81
CA SER A 261 2.13 -19.62 -1.72
C SER A 261 2.96 -19.36 -0.46
N LYS A 262 4.13 -20.00 -0.31
CA LYS A 262 5.07 -19.73 0.80
C LYS A 262 5.97 -18.51 0.54
N GLY A 263 6.06 -18.04 -0.71
CA GLY A 263 6.91 -16.90 -1.08
C GLY A 263 8.41 -17.17 -1.11
N SER A 264 8.87 -18.38 -0.78
CA SER A 264 10.30 -18.75 -0.73
C SER A 264 11.05 -18.48 -2.05
N PHE A 265 10.36 -18.46 -3.19
CA PHE A 265 10.95 -18.13 -4.49
C PHE A 265 11.48 -16.69 -4.58
N LEU A 266 11.01 -15.77 -3.72
CA LEU A 266 11.52 -14.38 -3.67
C LEU A 266 13.00 -14.33 -3.26
N CYS A 267 13.47 -15.33 -2.51
CA CYS A 267 14.87 -15.46 -2.12
C CYS A 267 15.70 -16.30 -3.10
N ASN A 268 15.20 -16.55 -4.32
CA ASN A 268 15.90 -17.31 -5.36
C ASN A 268 16.76 -16.36 -6.24
N PRO A 269 18.00 -16.70 -6.63
CA PRO A 269 18.81 -15.85 -7.51
C PRO A 269 18.15 -15.57 -8.86
N ARG A 270 17.33 -16.52 -9.36
CA ARG A 270 16.53 -16.39 -10.58
C ARG A 270 15.56 -15.22 -10.47
N PHE A 271 14.81 -15.12 -9.38
CA PHE A 271 13.87 -14.00 -9.14
C PHE A 271 14.59 -12.65 -9.13
N LEU A 272 15.77 -12.60 -8.49
CA LEU A 272 16.58 -11.39 -8.39
C LEU A 272 17.01 -10.87 -9.78
N ILE A 273 17.61 -11.73 -10.61
CA ILE A 273 18.07 -11.33 -11.94
C ILE A 273 16.92 -11.08 -12.92
N GLN A 274 15.84 -11.87 -12.86
CA GLN A 274 14.63 -11.66 -13.66
C GLN A 274 14.01 -10.28 -13.41
N SER A 275 13.84 -9.93 -12.13
CA SER A 275 13.30 -8.62 -11.75
C SER A 275 14.20 -7.49 -12.22
N TYR A 276 15.52 -7.65 -12.11
CA TYR A 276 16.47 -6.60 -12.53
C TYR A 276 16.47 -6.41 -14.04
N ILE A 277 16.43 -7.50 -14.82
CA ILE A 277 16.35 -7.45 -16.28
C ILE A 277 15.07 -6.75 -16.72
N PHE A 278 13.94 -7.05 -16.07
CA PHE A 278 12.66 -6.43 -16.38
C PHE A 278 12.65 -4.92 -16.10
N GLU A 279 13.31 -4.48 -15.02
CA GLU A 279 13.46 -3.05 -14.71
C GLU A 279 14.47 -2.34 -15.63
N TYR A 280 15.53 -3.03 -16.06
CA TYR A 280 16.58 -2.47 -16.91
C TYR A 280 16.17 -2.37 -18.38
N ILE A 281 15.43 -3.36 -18.90
CA ILE A 281 15.01 -3.42 -20.29
C ILE A 281 13.64 -2.76 -20.45
N ASP A 282 13.66 -1.53 -20.92
CA ASP A 282 12.50 -0.65 -21.07
C ASP A 282 11.83 -0.71 -22.44
N ASP A 283 12.39 -1.45 -23.39
CA ASP A 283 11.97 -1.49 -24.79
C ASP A 283 11.87 -2.93 -25.31
N SER A 284 10.81 -3.19 -26.09
CA SER A 284 10.61 -4.51 -26.70
C SER A 284 11.80 -4.92 -27.56
N CYS A 285 12.37 -4.07 -28.42
CA CYS A 285 13.51 -4.44 -29.27
C CYS A 285 14.76 -4.84 -28.46
N LYS A 286 15.05 -4.14 -27.36
CA LYS A 286 16.11 -4.53 -26.41
C LYS A 286 15.81 -5.88 -25.76
N TYR A 287 14.56 -6.14 -25.39
CA TYR A 287 14.14 -7.44 -24.85
C TYR A 287 14.34 -8.58 -25.86
N ILE A 288 14.05 -8.35 -27.15
CA ILE A 288 14.33 -9.32 -28.22
C ILE A 288 15.82 -9.65 -28.30
N LYS A 289 16.70 -8.64 -28.21
CA LYS A 289 18.15 -8.85 -28.23
C LYS A 289 18.61 -9.70 -27.03
N PHE A 290 18.05 -9.45 -25.86
CA PHE A 290 18.27 -10.27 -24.66
C PHE A 290 17.85 -11.74 -24.86
N VAL A 291 16.63 -11.98 -25.35
CA VAL A 291 16.14 -13.34 -25.61
C VAL A 291 17.01 -14.06 -26.66
N LYS A 292 17.40 -13.36 -27.73
CA LYS A 292 18.33 -13.88 -28.74
C LYS A 292 19.68 -14.28 -28.13
N ALA A 293 20.23 -13.46 -27.25
CA ALA A 293 21.48 -13.78 -26.55
C ALA A 293 21.36 -15.06 -25.70
N ILE A 294 20.23 -15.28 -25.01
CA ILE A 294 19.96 -16.54 -24.29
C ILE A 294 19.95 -17.72 -25.26
N TYR A 295 19.17 -17.61 -26.34
CA TYR A 295 19.04 -18.67 -27.34
C TYR A 295 20.39 -19.08 -27.91
N GLU A 296 21.21 -18.11 -28.33
CA GLU A 296 22.55 -18.38 -28.88
C GLU A 296 23.50 -19.04 -27.86
N LEU A 297 23.45 -18.63 -26.59
CA LEU A 297 24.28 -19.24 -25.54
C LEU A 297 23.88 -20.69 -25.25
N LEU A 298 22.59 -21.01 -25.33
CA LEU A 298 22.08 -22.38 -25.16
C LEU A 298 22.30 -23.26 -26.39
N ASP A 299 22.13 -22.71 -27.60
CA ASP A 299 22.35 -23.42 -28.87
C ASP A 299 23.84 -23.76 -29.07
N GLU A 300 24.76 -22.89 -28.65
CA GLU A 300 26.20 -23.20 -28.67
C GLU A 300 26.58 -24.37 -27.77
N LYS A 301 25.93 -24.49 -26.62
CA LYS A 301 26.13 -25.58 -25.65
C LYS A 301 25.54 -26.90 -26.13
N THR A 302 24.39 -26.80 -26.77
CA THR A 302 23.54 -27.90 -27.15
C THR A 302 22.85 -27.50 -28.44
N PRO A 303 23.43 -27.80 -29.61
CA PRO A 303 22.79 -27.49 -30.88
C PRO A 303 21.53 -28.34 -31.02
N ILE A 304 20.37 -27.76 -30.71
CA ILE A 304 19.09 -28.49 -30.52
C ILE A 304 18.48 -28.96 -31.85
N ASN A 305 19.16 -28.73 -32.97
CA ASN A 305 18.71 -29.03 -34.33
C ASN A 305 19.06 -30.44 -34.86
N LYS A 306 19.36 -31.42 -33.99
CA LYS A 306 19.51 -32.83 -34.41
C LYS A 306 18.49 -33.69 -33.67
N ASN A 307 17.80 -34.53 -34.43
CA ASN A 307 16.74 -35.47 -34.04
C ASN A 307 17.15 -36.53 -32.98
N ASN A 308 18.16 -36.26 -32.17
CA ASN A 308 18.56 -37.00 -30.98
C ASN A 308 19.18 -35.98 -30.02
N LEU A 309 18.54 -35.71 -28.87
CA LEU A 309 19.27 -35.18 -27.71
C LEU A 309 20.39 -36.19 -27.43
N SER A 310 21.63 -35.84 -27.78
CA SER A 310 22.76 -36.73 -27.54
C SER A 310 22.90 -36.98 -26.04
N MET A 311 23.28 -38.19 -25.63
CA MET A 311 23.64 -38.55 -24.25
C MET A 311 24.71 -37.64 -23.57
N LEU A 312 25.29 -36.68 -24.31
CA LEU A 312 26.36 -35.76 -23.90
C LEU A 312 25.89 -34.30 -23.67
N SER A 313 24.59 -33.99 -23.80
CA SER A 313 24.05 -32.64 -23.56
C SER A 313 24.01 -32.31 -22.07
N ASP A 314 24.42 -31.10 -21.68
CA ASP A 314 24.24 -30.57 -20.32
C ASP A 314 22.74 -30.55 -19.97
N GLU A 315 22.29 -31.48 -19.12
CA GLU A 315 20.88 -31.65 -18.71
C GLU A 315 20.28 -30.34 -18.17
N ARG A 316 21.10 -29.49 -17.53
CA ARG A 316 20.65 -28.18 -17.04
C ARG A 316 20.39 -27.21 -18.18
N ALA A 317 21.24 -27.20 -19.21
CA ALA A 317 21.04 -26.38 -20.40
C ALA A 317 19.79 -26.82 -21.17
N VAL A 318 19.56 -28.13 -21.26
CA VAL A 318 18.34 -28.71 -21.85
C VAL A 318 17.09 -28.31 -21.08
N ASN A 319 17.10 -28.47 -19.76
CA ASN A 319 15.97 -28.09 -18.90
C ASN A 319 15.70 -26.58 -18.96
N ALA A 320 16.76 -25.75 -18.93
CA ALA A 320 16.65 -24.31 -19.11
C ALA A 320 16.02 -23.96 -20.47
N TYR A 321 16.45 -24.63 -21.56
CA TYR A 321 15.88 -24.42 -22.89
C TYR A 321 14.37 -24.69 -22.91
N PHE A 322 13.92 -25.86 -22.45
CA PHE A 322 12.48 -26.19 -22.45
C PHE A 322 11.65 -25.34 -21.49
N SER A 323 12.27 -24.78 -20.44
CA SER A 323 11.61 -23.81 -19.56
C SER A 323 11.39 -22.44 -20.22
N MET A 324 12.10 -22.13 -21.30
CA MET A 324 12.11 -20.80 -21.94
C MET A 324 11.56 -20.80 -23.36
N PHE A 325 11.70 -21.92 -24.08
CA PHE A 325 11.42 -22.04 -25.50
C PHE A 325 10.59 -23.29 -25.81
N MET A 326 9.85 -23.21 -26.91
CA MET A 326 9.02 -24.31 -27.43
C MET A 326 9.05 -24.34 -28.97
N GLU A 327 8.76 -25.50 -29.57
CA GLU A 327 8.68 -25.62 -31.02
C GLU A 327 7.36 -25.02 -31.56
N GLY A 328 7.42 -24.31 -32.68
CA GLY A 328 6.26 -23.64 -33.28
C GLY A 328 5.12 -24.58 -33.71
N ARG A 329 5.38 -25.90 -33.79
CA ARG A 329 4.38 -26.93 -34.11
C ARG A 329 3.57 -27.40 -32.89
N THR A 330 4.08 -27.18 -31.68
CA THR A 330 3.40 -27.51 -30.41
C THR A 330 2.67 -26.31 -29.82
N ARG A 331 2.17 -25.40 -30.69
CA ARG A 331 1.30 -24.29 -30.29
C ARG A 331 0.02 -24.85 -29.67
N SER A 332 0.09 -25.20 -28.39
CA SER A 332 -1.08 -25.43 -27.57
C SER A 332 -1.89 -24.14 -27.56
N SER A 333 -3.20 -24.28 -27.57
CA SER A 333 -4.24 -23.26 -27.70
C SER A 333 -4.30 -22.24 -26.56
N ILE A 334 -3.16 -21.79 -26.03
CA ILE A 334 -3.13 -20.74 -25.02
C ILE A 334 -3.34 -19.42 -25.77
N GLU A 335 -4.56 -18.90 -25.69
CA GLU A 335 -4.97 -17.56 -26.13
C GLU A 335 -4.28 -16.49 -25.25
N THR A 336 -2.94 -16.44 -25.27
CA THR A 336 -2.09 -15.51 -24.51
C THR A 336 -2.55 -14.06 -24.72
N SER A 337 -3.07 -13.77 -25.92
CA SER A 337 -3.70 -12.51 -26.30
C SER A 337 -4.92 -12.16 -25.44
N GLU A 338 -5.81 -13.12 -25.15
CA GLU A 338 -7.04 -12.87 -24.37
C GLU A 338 -6.73 -12.49 -22.91
N TYR A 339 -5.75 -13.14 -22.29
CA TYR A 339 -5.31 -12.82 -20.93
C TYR A 339 -4.62 -11.46 -20.84
N ILE A 340 -3.76 -11.18 -21.81
CA ILE A 340 -3.12 -9.87 -21.96
C ILE A 340 -4.16 -8.78 -22.10
N HIS A 341 -5.20 -9.00 -22.92
CA HIS A 341 -6.31 -8.06 -23.06
C HIS A 341 -7.15 -7.95 -21.77
N ALA A 342 -7.42 -9.05 -21.07
CA ALA A 342 -8.15 -9.02 -19.80
C ALA A 342 -7.39 -8.25 -18.71
N ILE A 343 -6.10 -8.51 -18.53
CA ILE A 343 -5.25 -7.81 -17.57
C ILE A 343 -5.11 -6.33 -17.97
N ALA A 344 -4.94 -6.02 -19.26
CA ALA A 344 -4.86 -4.63 -19.74
C ALA A 344 -6.16 -3.85 -19.48
N ASN A 345 -7.32 -4.51 -19.67
CA ASN A 345 -8.61 -3.92 -19.36
C ASN A 345 -8.75 -3.65 -17.86
N ILE A 346 -8.36 -4.62 -17.01
CA ILE A 346 -8.36 -4.43 -15.55
C ILE A 346 -7.43 -3.28 -15.15
N GLU A 347 -6.21 -3.22 -15.70
CA GLU A 347 -5.26 -2.15 -15.42
C GLU A 347 -5.80 -0.78 -15.80
N LYS A 348 -6.41 -0.67 -16.98
CA LYS A 348 -7.05 0.57 -17.45
C LYS A 348 -8.16 1.00 -16.50
N VAL A 349 -9.07 0.08 -16.18
CA VAL A 349 -10.21 0.33 -15.29
C VAL A 349 -9.76 0.69 -13.87
N CYS A 350 -8.77 -0.02 -13.33
CA CYS A 350 -8.16 0.27 -12.03
C CYS A 350 -7.48 1.65 -12.04
N SER A 351 -6.74 1.98 -13.10
CA SER A 351 -6.15 3.32 -13.27
C SER A 351 -7.21 4.42 -13.26
N ASP A 352 -8.34 4.19 -13.94
CA ASP A 352 -9.47 5.12 -13.96
C ASP A 352 -10.11 5.25 -12.56
N LEU A 353 -10.29 4.15 -11.82
CA LEU A 353 -10.77 4.14 -10.43
C LEU A 353 -9.85 4.88 -9.46
N TYR A 354 -8.55 4.54 -9.45
CA TYR A 354 -7.55 5.17 -8.59
C TYR A 354 -7.32 6.64 -8.96
N SER A 355 -7.63 7.04 -10.20
CA SER A 355 -7.63 8.45 -10.59
C SER A 355 -8.75 9.26 -9.92
N GLN A 356 -9.87 8.61 -9.57
CA GLN A 356 -11.10 9.21 -9.05
C GLN A 356 -11.30 9.08 -7.52
N MET A 357 -10.55 8.23 -6.82
CA MET A 357 -10.65 8.08 -5.35
C MET A 357 -9.93 9.21 -4.55
N PRO A 358 -10.45 9.60 -3.36
CA PRO A 358 -9.74 10.46 -2.41
C PRO A 358 -8.44 9.83 -1.88
N SER A 359 -7.51 10.71 -1.51
CA SER A 359 -6.06 10.58 -1.42
C SER A 359 -5.42 9.62 -0.41
N VAL A 360 -6.08 8.57 0.07
CA VAL A 360 -5.41 7.60 0.97
C VAL A 360 -4.52 6.61 0.20
N HIS A 361 -4.61 6.58 -1.14
CA HIS A 361 -4.12 5.44 -1.94
C HIS A 361 -3.27 5.77 -3.18
N LYS A 362 -2.56 6.90 -3.22
CA LYS A 362 -1.62 7.18 -4.32
C LYS A 362 -0.16 7.05 -3.88
N GLU A 363 0.28 5.81 -3.74
CA GLU A 363 1.69 5.38 -3.75
C GLU A 363 1.69 3.99 -4.43
N VAL A 364 2.52 3.57 -5.39
CA VAL A 364 3.72 4.06 -6.07
C VAL A 364 3.56 3.61 -7.53
N HIS A 365 3.72 4.51 -8.49
CA HIS A 365 3.99 4.11 -9.88
C HIS A 365 5.34 4.69 -10.29
N SER A 366 6.20 3.77 -10.78
CA SER A 366 7.52 3.97 -11.37
C SER A 366 8.70 4.22 -10.43
N MET A 367 9.71 3.34 -10.51
CA MET A 367 11.11 3.71 -10.33
C MET A 367 11.42 4.86 -11.31
N HIS A 368 12.20 5.85 -10.88
CA HIS A 368 12.54 7.12 -11.56
C HIS A 368 11.57 8.29 -11.32
N TYR A 369 11.97 9.16 -10.39
CA TYR A 369 11.81 10.60 -10.52
C TYR A 369 13.12 11.26 -10.09
N PRO A 370 13.77 12.07 -10.94
CA PRO A 370 14.39 13.28 -10.45
C PRO A 370 13.40 14.42 -10.68
N ILE A 371 13.05 15.09 -9.57
CA ILE A 371 12.47 16.44 -9.38
C ILE A 371 11.25 16.36 -8.44
N PRO A 372 11.16 17.23 -7.40
CA PRO A 372 10.42 16.92 -6.19
C PRO A 372 8.90 17.06 -6.33
N SER A 373 8.20 16.25 -5.54
CA SER A 373 6.76 16.09 -5.47
C SER A 373 6.07 17.18 -4.66
N TYR A 374 6.23 18.46 -5.03
CA TYR A 374 5.33 19.50 -4.55
C TYR A 374 4.22 19.75 -5.57
N ILE A 375 3.10 19.05 -5.36
CA ILE A 375 1.83 19.62 -4.86
C ILE A 375 0.70 18.60 -5.11
N ARG A 376 0.23 17.99 -4.01
CA ARG A 376 -1.15 17.52 -3.83
C ARG A 376 -1.49 17.72 -2.36
N ARG A 377 -2.25 18.76 -2.04
CA ARG A 377 -3.11 18.74 -0.85
C ARG A 377 -4.49 18.34 -1.32
N LYS A 378 -4.98 17.21 -0.82
CA LYS A 378 -6.40 16.86 -0.83
C LYS A 378 -6.69 15.94 0.35
N ASP A 379 -6.37 16.44 1.55
CA ASP A 379 -7.03 16.02 2.78
C ASP A 379 -8.40 16.71 2.78
N LYS A 380 -9.47 15.96 2.51
CA LYS A 380 -10.84 16.47 2.67
C LYS A 380 -11.34 16.38 4.12
N ASN A 381 -10.50 15.93 5.06
CA ASN A 381 -10.85 15.83 6.47
C ASN A 381 -9.77 16.50 7.30
N ILE A 382 -10.20 17.44 8.14
CA ILE A 382 -9.42 18.28 9.06
C ILE A 382 -8.87 19.55 8.41
N VAL A 383 -9.75 20.49 8.07
CA VAL A 383 -9.32 21.90 8.06
C VAL A 383 -9.49 22.47 9.47
N THR A 384 -8.69 21.95 10.40
CA THR A 384 -8.44 22.59 11.70
C THR A 384 -6.93 22.68 11.94
N GLU A 385 -6.15 22.75 10.88
CA GLU A 385 -4.70 22.96 10.98
C GLU A 385 -4.40 24.38 11.44
N ASP A 386 -3.66 24.49 12.54
CA ASP A 386 -2.91 25.69 12.87
C ASP A 386 -1.94 26.04 11.72
N ASN A 387 -1.95 27.29 11.27
CA ASN A 387 -1.11 27.85 10.20
C ASN A 387 -1.45 27.40 8.75
N TYR A 388 -2.71 27.08 8.45
CA TYR A 388 -3.13 26.64 7.11
C TYR A 388 -2.76 27.63 5.99
N ILE A 389 -3.05 28.93 6.16
CA ILE A 389 -2.78 29.94 5.13
C ILE A 389 -1.28 30.10 4.90
N GLU A 390 -0.48 30.00 5.95
CA GLU A 390 0.97 30.03 5.89
C GLU A 390 1.50 28.84 5.09
N HIS A 391 0.98 27.63 5.30
CA HIS A 391 1.32 26.46 4.48
C HIS A 391 0.91 26.61 3.02
N LEU A 392 -0.26 27.19 2.75
CA LEU A 392 -0.71 27.48 1.39
C LEU A 392 0.22 28.50 0.69
N LEU A 393 0.64 29.54 1.40
CA LEU A 393 1.60 30.52 0.91
C LEU A 393 2.95 29.86 0.60
N PHE A 394 3.41 28.92 1.43
CA PHE A 394 4.63 28.16 1.12
C PHE A 394 4.54 27.47 -0.24
N ASP A 395 3.46 26.72 -0.47
CA ASP A 395 3.27 25.95 -1.71
C ASP A 395 3.20 26.86 -2.95
N LEU A 396 2.56 28.03 -2.83
CA LEU A 396 2.52 29.05 -3.86
C LEU A 396 3.91 29.64 -4.14
N PHE A 397 4.65 30.04 -3.11
CA PHE A 397 5.96 30.66 -3.29
C PHE A 397 6.99 29.68 -3.83
N VAL A 398 6.95 28.40 -3.43
CA VAL A 398 7.76 27.33 -4.03
C VAL A 398 7.52 27.24 -5.54
N CYS A 399 6.28 27.45 -6.01
CA CYS A 399 5.99 27.48 -7.45
C CYS A 399 6.47 28.78 -8.10
N PHE A 400 6.22 29.92 -7.47
CA PHE A 400 6.57 31.23 -8.02
C PHE A 400 8.08 31.38 -8.23
N THR A 401 8.87 30.86 -7.29
CA THR A 401 10.33 30.98 -7.30
C THR A 401 11.05 29.89 -8.08
N PHE A 402 10.34 28.86 -8.55
CA PHE A 402 10.99 27.72 -9.18
C PHE A 402 11.44 28.04 -10.61
N ASN A 403 12.75 27.95 -10.84
CA ASN A 403 13.33 28.03 -12.16
C ASN A 403 13.47 26.63 -12.76
N GLN A 404 12.59 26.30 -13.70
CA GLN A 404 12.58 25.01 -14.40
C GLN A 404 13.85 24.72 -15.21
N TYR A 405 14.59 25.74 -15.66
CA TYR A 405 15.80 25.56 -16.48
C TYR A 405 17.03 25.24 -15.64
N THR A 406 17.11 25.80 -14.43
CA THR A 406 18.23 25.57 -13.51
C THR A 406 17.91 24.57 -12.41
N ASN A 407 16.66 24.10 -12.34
CA ASN A 407 16.12 23.23 -11.29
C ASN A 407 16.41 23.76 -9.87
N ARG A 408 16.27 25.07 -9.68
CA ARG A 408 16.58 25.79 -8.43
C ARG A 408 15.55 26.87 -8.15
N GLN A 409 15.39 27.21 -6.87
CA GLN A 409 14.58 28.34 -6.45
C GLN A 409 15.35 29.65 -6.65
N THR A 410 14.68 30.69 -7.12
CA THR A 410 15.19 32.07 -7.16
C THR A 410 14.05 33.06 -7.00
N THR A 411 14.30 34.11 -6.23
CA THR A 411 13.38 35.22 -5.96
C THR A 411 13.68 36.45 -6.81
N SER A 412 14.71 36.40 -7.66
CA SER A 412 15.27 37.55 -8.39
C SER A 412 14.31 38.22 -9.38
N HIS A 413 13.27 37.51 -9.84
CA HIS A 413 12.25 38.03 -10.75
C HIS A 413 11.08 38.71 -10.02
N LEU A 414 10.99 38.59 -8.70
CA LEU A 414 9.97 39.27 -7.90
C LEU A 414 10.32 40.76 -7.78
N SER A 415 9.33 41.64 -7.82
CA SER A 415 9.54 43.09 -7.95
C SER A 415 10.25 43.72 -6.74
N SER A 416 9.94 43.28 -5.52
CA SER A 416 10.59 43.73 -4.27
C SER A 416 10.33 42.71 -3.16
N PRO A 417 10.88 41.48 -3.25
CA PRO A 417 10.68 40.47 -2.22
C PRO A 417 11.33 40.88 -0.90
N THR A 418 10.73 40.49 0.22
CA THR A 418 11.31 40.76 1.55
C THR A 418 12.67 40.07 1.71
N SER A 419 13.60 40.69 2.44
CA SER A 419 14.93 40.11 2.69
C SER A 419 14.85 38.73 3.34
N ASN A 420 13.87 38.52 4.22
CA ASN A 420 13.63 37.24 4.89
C ASN A 420 13.14 36.15 3.94
N LEU A 421 12.33 36.49 2.93
CA LEU A 421 11.90 35.55 1.90
C LEU A 421 13.09 35.11 1.03
N VAL A 422 13.95 36.06 0.63
CA VAL A 422 15.17 35.78 -0.13
C VAL A 422 16.09 34.86 0.68
N GLU A 423 16.38 35.24 1.93
CA GLU A 423 17.23 34.46 2.84
C GLU A 423 16.67 33.06 3.13
N PHE A 424 15.35 32.92 3.24
CA PHE A 424 14.70 31.63 3.44
C PHE A 424 14.98 30.67 2.27
N PHE A 425 14.73 31.10 1.03
CA PHE A 425 14.93 30.24 -0.14
C PHE A 425 16.42 29.96 -0.42
N ASP A 426 17.29 30.92 -0.15
CA ASP A 426 18.74 30.73 -0.29
C ASP A 426 19.30 29.72 0.73
N ARG A 427 18.88 29.80 2.00
CA ARG A 427 19.36 28.89 3.06
C ARG A 427 18.74 27.50 2.98
N ASN A 428 17.48 27.41 2.58
CA ASN A 428 16.74 26.16 2.58
C ASN A 428 16.72 25.46 1.22
N MET A 429 17.54 25.88 0.25
CA MET A 429 17.58 25.28 -1.09
C MET A 429 17.79 23.76 -1.06
N GLN A 430 18.72 23.28 -0.23
CA GLN A 430 18.96 21.83 -0.07
C GLN A 430 17.79 21.14 0.63
N LYS A 431 17.21 21.77 1.68
CA LYS A 431 16.04 21.23 2.40
C LYS A 431 14.79 21.13 1.52
N ILE A 432 14.60 22.07 0.59
CA ILE A 432 13.50 22.06 -0.39
C ILE A 432 13.68 20.91 -1.40
N GLN A 433 14.93 20.57 -1.75
CA GLN A 433 15.23 19.45 -2.64
C GLN A 433 15.11 18.09 -1.94
N SER A 434 15.38 18.03 -0.64
CA SER A 434 15.37 16.80 0.18
C SER A 434 14.09 16.60 1.01
N GLU A 435 13.05 17.41 0.81
CA GLU A 435 11.75 17.35 1.51
C GLU A 435 11.85 17.23 3.05
N ASP A 436 12.71 18.06 3.66
CA ASP A 436 12.96 18.06 5.12
C ASP A 436 11.69 18.37 5.94
N SER A 437 11.38 17.54 6.95
CA SER A 437 10.18 17.67 7.79
C SER A 437 10.13 18.96 8.62
N THR A 438 11.27 19.62 8.87
CA THR A 438 11.36 20.90 9.59
C THR A 438 11.06 22.12 8.72
N LEU A 439 11.09 21.97 7.39
CA LEU A 439 11.01 23.08 6.43
C LEU A 439 9.71 23.90 6.55
N ARG A 440 8.57 23.22 6.74
CA ARG A 440 7.27 23.89 6.90
C ARG A 440 7.16 24.64 8.22
N SER A 441 7.80 24.16 9.29
CA SER A 441 7.88 24.87 10.57
C SER A 441 8.76 26.11 10.46
N ASP A 442 9.91 25.99 9.79
CA ASP A 442 10.82 27.12 9.52
C ASP A 442 10.13 28.19 8.66
N TRP A 443 9.34 27.78 7.66
CA TRP A 443 8.52 28.71 6.86
C TRP A 443 7.48 29.44 7.72
N CYS A 444 6.72 28.73 8.54
CA CYS A 444 5.70 29.35 9.38
C CYS A 444 6.32 30.37 10.35
N LYS A 445 7.47 30.07 10.95
CA LYS A 445 8.22 31.03 11.79
C LYS A 445 8.66 32.25 11.00
N MET A 446 9.12 32.06 9.76
CA MET A 446 9.54 33.16 8.88
C MET A 446 8.35 34.08 8.54
N VAL A 447 7.21 33.50 8.14
CA VAL A 447 6.01 34.28 7.80
C VAL A 447 5.43 34.99 9.02
N LEU A 448 5.21 34.28 10.13
CA LEU A 448 4.60 34.83 11.35
C LEU A 448 5.51 35.86 12.05
N GLY A 449 6.83 35.70 11.98
CA GLY A 449 7.79 36.59 12.62
C GLY A 449 8.09 37.87 11.84
N ASN A 450 7.82 37.90 10.54
CA ASN A 450 8.37 38.94 9.66
C ASN A 450 7.41 39.56 8.64
N LEU A 451 6.19 39.03 8.48
CA LEU A 451 5.18 39.64 7.62
C LEU A 451 4.58 40.86 8.35
N SER A 452 5.02 42.06 7.99
CA SER A 452 4.50 43.35 8.48
C SER A 452 3.82 44.13 7.35
N ALA A 453 2.89 43.47 6.66
CA ALA A 453 2.23 44.05 5.50
C ALA A 453 0.95 44.80 5.91
N GLU A 454 0.79 46.02 5.41
CA GLU A 454 -0.46 46.77 5.54
C GLU A 454 -1.63 45.94 4.98
N ASN A 455 -2.73 45.89 5.73
CA ASN A 455 -3.99 45.20 5.37
C ASN A 455 -4.00 43.67 5.43
N VAL A 456 -2.97 43.01 6.01
CA VAL A 456 -3.06 41.59 6.39
C VAL A 456 -3.70 41.47 7.77
N PHE A 457 -4.78 40.70 7.86
CA PHE A 457 -5.51 40.46 9.11
C PHE A 457 -5.10 39.13 9.73
N TYR A 458 -5.03 39.12 11.07
CA TYR A 458 -4.61 37.97 11.87
C TYR A 458 -5.68 37.56 12.89
N THR A 459 -5.71 36.29 13.28
CA THR A 459 -6.56 35.80 14.36
C THR A 459 -6.02 36.24 15.74
N GLU A 460 -6.91 36.70 16.63
CA GLU A 460 -6.51 37.31 17.92
C GLU A 460 -5.80 36.33 18.87
N GLU A 461 -6.14 35.03 18.83
CA GLU A 461 -5.64 34.03 19.79
C GLU A 461 -4.25 33.47 19.44
N LYS A 462 -3.93 33.31 18.15
CA LYS A 462 -2.72 32.60 17.68
C LYS A 462 -1.82 33.43 16.77
N LYS A 463 -2.18 34.68 16.45
CA LYS A 463 -1.48 35.56 15.49
C LYS A 463 -1.29 34.92 14.11
N GLN A 464 -2.22 34.07 13.68
CA GLN A 464 -2.18 33.41 12.36
C GLN A 464 -2.88 34.26 11.32
N ILE A 465 -2.50 34.14 10.04
CA ILE A 465 -3.18 34.85 8.95
C ILE A 465 -4.63 34.34 8.86
N GLU A 466 -5.59 35.27 8.97
CA GLU A 466 -7.00 34.94 8.88
C GLU A 466 -7.38 34.45 7.47
N PHE A 467 -8.32 33.51 7.36
CA PHE A 467 -8.78 32.99 6.08
C PHE A 467 -9.47 34.05 5.22
N GLY A 468 -9.29 33.96 3.90
CA GLY A 468 -9.95 34.80 2.90
C GLY A 468 -9.08 35.04 1.66
N LEU A 469 -9.69 35.03 0.48
CA LEU A 469 -8.97 35.23 -0.79
C LEU A 469 -8.29 36.60 -0.83
N LEU A 470 -8.98 37.66 -0.39
CA LEU A 470 -8.42 39.00 -0.33
C LEU A 470 -7.25 39.07 0.66
N ASN A 471 -7.39 38.44 1.84
CA ASN A 471 -6.31 38.38 2.82
C ASN A 471 -5.06 37.67 2.29
N MET A 472 -5.25 36.56 1.56
CA MET A 472 -4.15 35.82 0.94
C MET A 472 -3.41 36.69 -0.08
N LEU A 473 -4.12 37.46 -0.91
CA LEU A 473 -3.49 38.37 -1.88
C LEU A 473 -2.68 39.48 -1.18
N TYR A 474 -3.19 40.04 -0.08
CA TYR A 474 -2.41 40.99 0.74
C TYR A 474 -1.16 40.34 1.36
N ALA A 475 -1.24 39.09 1.81
CA ALA A 475 -0.08 38.36 2.32
C ALA A 475 0.97 38.10 1.23
N ILE A 476 0.54 37.73 0.01
CA ILE A 476 1.42 37.60 -1.15
C ILE A 476 2.10 38.93 -1.48
N LYS A 477 1.35 40.03 -1.49
CA LYS A 477 1.90 41.39 -1.72
C LYS A 477 2.94 41.75 -0.67
N GLY A 478 2.68 41.41 0.59
CA GLY A 478 3.60 41.59 1.71
C GLY A 478 4.93 40.83 1.58
N LEU A 479 4.92 39.66 0.92
CA LEU A 479 6.09 38.80 0.77
C LEU A 479 6.86 39.06 -0.53
N ALA A 480 6.17 39.13 -1.67
CA ALA A 480 6.74 39.25 -3.02
C ALA A 480 7.01 40.70 -3.46
N GLY A 481 6.43 41.67 -2.75
CA GLY A 481 6.36 43.06 -3.18
C GLY A 481 5.16 43.34 -4.09
N THR A 482 5.05 44.58 -4.54
CA THR A 482 3.90 45.04 -5.34
C THR A 482 4.20 44.94 -6.83
N ASN A 483 3.27 44.40 -7.61
CA ASN A 483 3.27 44.48 -9.07
C ASN A 483 1.88 44.86 -9.59
N LYS A 484 1.79 45.25 -10.87
CA LYS A 484 0.57 45.79 -11.47
C LYS A 484 -0.57 44.78 -11.45
N GLU A 485 -0.31 43.54 -11.80
CA GLU A 485 -1.31 42.47 -11.87
C GLU A 485 -1.87 42.16 -10.48
N LEU A 486 -1.03 42.18 -9.43
CA LEU A 486 -1.43 41.94 -8.05
C LEU A 486 -2.33 43.04 -7.51
N GLU A 487 -2.06 44.31 -7.84
CA GLU A 487 -2.97 45.42 -7.55
C GLU A 487 -4.30 45.27 -8.27
N VAL A 488 -4.28 44.84 -9.53
CA VAL A 488 -5.52 44.59 -10.29
C VAL A 488 -6.36 43.50 -9.62
N ALA A 489 -5.75 42.38 -9.19
CA ALA A 489 -6.49 41.31 -8.51
C ALA A 489 -7.01 41.73 -7.14
N ILE A 490 -6.23 42.48 -6.35
CA ILE A 490 -6.68 43.01 -5.05
C ILE A 490 -7.89 43.93 -5.25
N ASN A 491 -7.82 44.87 -6.21
CA ASN A 491 -8.91 45.80 -6.51
C ASN A 491 -10.15 45.08 -7.07
N CYS A 492 -9.96 44.05 -7.89
CA CYS A 492 -11.04 43.21 -8.41
C CYS A 492 -11.79 42.51 -7.25
N VAL A 493 -11.07 41.77 -6.41
CA VAL A 493 -11.65 41.03 -5.27
C VAL A 493 -12.30 41.99 -4.27
N ASP A 494 -11.65 43.11 -3.94
CA ASP A 494 -12.20 44.13 -3.03
C ASP A 494 -13.47 44.81 -3.61
N GLY A 495 -13.50 45.10 -4.91
CA GLY A 495 -14.68 45.62 -5.60
C GLY A 495 -15.88 44.67 -5.53
N ILE A 496 -15.64 43.37 -5.72
CA ILE A 496 -16.65 42.32 -5.62
C ILE A 496 -17.15 42.17 -4.17
N ILE A 497 -16.26 42.22 -3.18
CA ILE A 497 -16.65 42.20 -1.76
C ILE A 497 -17.55 43.41 -1.42
N LYS A 498 -17.21 44.62 -1.92
CA LYS A 498 -18.01 45.83 -1.74
C LYS A 498 -19.39 45.76 -2.41
N LYS A 499 -19.53 45.01 -3.50
CA LYS A 499 -20.82 44.71 -4.18
C LYS A 499 -21.76 43.86 -3.32
N LYS A 500 -21.23 43.15 -2.31
CA LYS A 500 -21.96 42.26 -1.38
C LYS A 500 -22.67 41.05 -2.02
N ARG A 501 -22.44 40.78 -3.31
CA ARG A 501 -22.92 39.59 -4.02
C ARG A 501 -21.90 39.17 -5.08
N ILE A 502 -21.85 37.88 -5.39
CA ILE A 502 -21.00 37.31 -6.45
C ILE A 502 -21.89 36.80 -7.58
N GLU A 503 -21.72 37.35 -8.77
CA GLU A 503 -22.35 36.88 -10.02
C GLU A 503 -21.39 35.96 -10.80
N GLU A 504 -21.90 35.26 -11.81
CA GLU A 504 -21.08 34.38 -12.66
C GLU A 504 -19.98 35.15 -13.41
N SER A 505 -20.26 36.38 -13.85
CA SER A 505 -19.28 37.28 -14.45
C SER A 505 -18.16 37.67 -13.46
N ASP A 506 -18.51 37.85 -12.18
CA ASP A 506 -17.53 38.19 -11.13
C ASP A 506 -16.57 37.01 -10.88
N GLN A 507 -17.06 35.76 -10.98
CA GLN A 507 -16.20 34.57 -10.87
C GLN A 507 -15.21 34.45 -12.03
N ALA A 508 -15.65 34.76 -13.26
CA ALA A 508 -14.76 34.80 -14.42
C ALA A 508 -13.68 35.90 -14.28
N GLU A 509 -14.05 37.06 -13.72
CA GLU A 509 -13.12 38.17 -13.47
C GLU A 509 -12.08 37.82 -12.39
N ILE A 510 -12.51 37.15 -11.31
CA ILE A 510 -11.58 36.63 -10.27
C ILE A 510 -10.63 35.60 -10.87
N LYS A 511 -11.15 34.65 -11.65
CA LYS A 511 -10.34 33.62 -12.32
C LYS A 511 -9.25 34.24 -13.19
N GLU A 512 -9.63 35.17 -14.07
CA GLU A 512 -8.70 35.87 -14.96
C GLU A 512 -7.66 36.69 -14.16
N SER A 513 -8.11 37.39 -13.13
CA SER A 513 -7.23 38.17 -12.25
C SER A 513 -6.20 37.29 -11.53
N LEU A 514 -6.61 36.16 -10.98
CA LEU A 514 -5.71 35.21 -10.31
C LEU A 514 -4.72 34.59 -11.29
N GLU A 515 -5.17 34.21 -12.49
CA GLU A 515 -4.29 33.66 -13.52
C GLU A 515 -3.20 34.66 -13.92
N ASN A 516 -3.58 35.92 -14.14
CA ASN A 516 -2.66 36.99 -14.50
C ASN A 516 -1.65 37.27 -13.37
N VAL A 517 -2.11 37.30 -12.11
CA VAL A 517 -1.24 37.45 -10.95
C VAL A 517 -0.25 36.32 -10.82
N PHE A 518 -0.69 35.06 -10.87
CA PHE A 518 0.22 33.93 -10.71
C PHE A 518 1.22 33.84 -11.86
N LYS A 519 0.81 34.18 -13.10
CA LYS A 519 1.75 34.35 -14.23
C LYS A 519 2.75 35.47 -13.97
N SER A 520 2.32 36.59 -13.40
CA SER A 520 3.23 37.71 -13.12
C SER A 520 4.31 37.34 -12.09
N LEU A 521 3.91 36.64 -11.02
CA LEU A 521 4.78 36.25 -9.89
C LEU A 521 5.67 35.04 -10.19
N SER A 522 5.33 34.22 -11.19
CA SER A 522 6.05 32.98 -11.49
C SER A 522 7.09 33.14 -12.58
N LEU A 523 8.20 32.40 -12.50
CA LEU A 523 9.10 32.22 -13.65
C LEU A 523 8.44 31.42 -14.77
N ASN A 524 7.64 30.40 -14.42
CA ASN A 524 6.81 29.69 -15.38
C ASN A 524 5.57 30.52 -15.72
N LYS A 525 5.49 31.02 -16.96
CA LYS A 525 4.34 31.80 -17.44
C LYS A 525 3.19 30.95 -17.97
N SER A 526 3.36 29.63 -18.05
CA SER A 526 2.35 28.70 -18.53
C SER A 526 1.47 28.23 -17.37
N ILE A 527 0.64 29.14 -16.85
CA ILE A 527 -0.27 28.90 -15.73
C ILE A 527 -1.70 29.02 -16.22
N GLU A 528 -2.57 28.11 -15.77
CA GLU A 528 -4.01 28.14 -15.99
C GLU A 528 -4.69 28.08 -14.62
N VAL A 529 -5.70 28.92 -14.39
CA VAL A 529 -6.48 28.90 -13.13
C VAL A 529 -7.92 28.49 -13.43
N GLU A 530 -8.45 27.52 -12.68
CA GLU A 530 -9.86 27.17 -12.66
C GLU A 530 -10.45 27.65 -11.33
N CYS A 531 -11.62 28.28 -11.38
CA CYS A 531 -12.26 28.86 -10.20
C CYS A 531 -13.77 28.82 -10.40
N GLU A 532 -14.47 28.09 -9.54
CA GLU A 532 -15.92 27.92 -9.59
C GLU A 532 -16.47 27.86 -8.16
N SER A 533 -17.75 28.23 -7.99
CA SER A 533 -18.48 28.09 -6.73
C SER A 533 -17.91 28.91 -5.56
N LEU A 534 -17.64 30.20 -5.80
CA LEU A 534 -17.22 31.17 -4.79
C LEU A 534 -18.40 31.76 -4.00
N LYS A 535 -18.18 32.10 -2.72
CA LYS A 535 -19.18 32.73 -1.84
C LYS A 535 -18.58 33.82 -0.96
N LEU A 536 -19.36 34.85 -0.65
CA LEU A 536 -19.00 35.88 0.33
C LEU A 536 -19.37 35.41 1.73
N ILE A 537 -18.40 35.43 2.65
CA ILE A 537 -18.66 35.09 4.04
C ILE A 537 -17.96 36.04 4.99
N LYS A 538 -18.58 36.24 6.16
CA LYS A 538 -17.96 36.91 7.29
C LYS A 538 -16.89 36.03 7.93
N THR A 539 -15.68 36.55 8.03
CA THR A 539 -14.55 35.99 8.76
C THR A 539 -14.77 36.11 10.28
N PHE A 540 -13.88 35.53 11.09
CA PHE A 540 -13.97 35.57 12.55
C PHE A 540 -13.87 37.01 13.10
N SER A 541 -13.05 37.85 12.47
CA SER A 541 -12.94 39.28 12.77
C SER A 541 -14.16 40.12 12.33
N GLY A 542 -15.17 39.50 11.71
CA GLY A 542 -16.40 40.16 11.24
C GLY A 542 -16.26 40.84 9.87
N ARG A 543 -15.08 40.83 9.26
CA ARG A 543 -14.82 41.25 7.87
C ARG A 543 -15.56 40.33 6.90
N VAL A 544 -15.96 40.82 5.73
CA VAL A 544 -16.44 39.97 4.64
C VAL A 544 -15.28 39.68 3.68
N ASP A 545 -15.09 38.41 3.32
CA ASP A 545 -14.10 37.97 2.33
C ASP A 545 -14.70 36.87 1.41
N ILE A 546 -13.95 36.45 0.39
CA ILE A 546 -14.36 35.42 -0.57
C ILE A 546 -13.80 34.04 -0.16
N PHE A 547 -14.67 33.04 -0.16
CA PHE A 547 -14.43 31.67 0.24
C PHE A 547 -14.89 30.69 -0.84
N THR A 548 -14.33 29.48 -0.84
CA THR A 548 -14.77 28.36 -1.68
C THR A 548 -15.99 27.66 -1.05
N LYS A 549 -16.97 27.26 -1.87
CA LYS A 549 -18.17 26.54 -1.40
C LYS A 549 -18.04 25.02 -1.52
N ASP A 550 -18.09 24.51 -2.75
CA ASP A 550 -18.14 23.07 -3.06
C ASP A 550 -16.95 22.61 -3.93
N ASN A 551 -16.22 23.56 -4.53
CA ASN A 551 -15.08 23.37 -5.44
C ASN A 551 -13.85 24.17 -4.98
N PHE A 552 -12.67 23.78 -5.48
CA PHE A 552 -11.39 24.43 -5.19
C PHE A 552 -11.03 25.48 -6.26
N ILE A 553 -10.19 26.45 -5.90
CA ILE A 553 -9.44 27.21 -6.90
C ILE A 553 -8.27 26.33 -7.32
N VAL A 554 -8.20 25.96 -8.60
CA VAL A 554 -7.17 25.05 -9.11
C VAL A 554 -6.18 25.82 -9.97
N VAL A 555 -4.91 25.82 -9.60
CA VAL A 555 -3.81 26.45 -10.35
C VAL A 555 -2.97 25.36 -11.01
N SER A 556 -2.93 25.35 -12.34
CA SER A 556 -2.20 24.38 -13.14
C SER A 556 -0.97 25.02 -13.79
N TYR A 557 0.23 24.47 -13.56
CA TYR A 557 1.48 24.89 -14.17
C TYR A 557 1.89 23.89 -15.26
N ARG A 558 2.17 24.37 -16.48
CA ARG A 558 2.65 23.54 -17.59
C ARG A 558 4.15 23.70 -17.79
N GLU A 559 4.92 22.62 -17.72
CA GLU A 559 6.39 22.68 -17.90
C GLU A 559 6.81 22.33 -19.33
N HIS A 560 7.79 23.07 -19.86
CA HIS A 560 8.18 22.95 -21.28
C HIS A 560 9.08 21.74 -21.56
N SER A 561 9.83 21.24 -20.58
CA SER A 561 10.87 20.24 -20.83
C SER A 561 10.36 18.80 -20.89
N PHE A 562 9.18 18.48 -20.33
CA PHE A 562 8.67 17.10 -20.28
C PHE A 562 7.14 16.97 -20.36
N HIS A 563 6.42 18.04 -20.71
CA HIS A 563 4.94 18.06 -20.76
C HIS A 563 4.26 17.51 -19.49
N SER A 564 4.91 17.63 -18.34
CA SER A 564 4.35 17.48 -17.00
C SER A 564 3.46 18.69 -16.66
N TYR A 565 2.37 18.45 -15.94
CA TYR A 565 1.57 19.51 -15.32
C TYR A 565 1.65 19.38 -13.79
N ARG A 566 1.93 20.49 -13.09
CA ARG A 566 1.73 20.57 -11.64
C ARG A 566 0.36 21.16 -11.39
N ARG A 567 -0.41 20.61 -10.46
CA ARG A 567 -1.74 21.13 -10.10
C ARG A 567 -1.79 21.44 -8.62
N LEU A 568 -2.02 22.70 -8.28
CA LEU A 568 -2.29 23.18 -6.93
C LEU A 568 -3.77 23.39 -6.74
N GLU A 569 -4.36 22.71 -5.77
CA GLU A 569 -5.75 22.92 -5.36
C GLU A 569 -5.74 23.79 -4.10
N ILE A 570 -6.42 24.93 -4.18
CA ILE A 570 -6.51 25.94 -3.12
C ILE A 570 -7.93 25.92 -2.58
N GLU A 571 -8.08 25.53 -1.31
CA GLU A 571 -9.32 25.65 -0.56
C GLU A 571 -9.27 26.91 0.32
N ILE A 572 -10.35 27.68 0.33
CA ILE A 572 -10.53 28.78 1.28
C ILE A 572 -11.84 28.48 2.04
N PRO A 573 -11.78 27.60 3.06
CA PRO A 573 -12.98 27.09 3.71
C PRO A 573 -13.53 28.07 4.74
N HIS A 574 -14.83 27.95 5.00
CA HIS A 574 -15.51 28.64 6.08
C HIS A 574 -16.11 27.62 7.05
N PHE A 575 -15.72 27.67 8.32
CA PHE A 575 -16.24 26.76 9.34
C PHE A 575 -17.53 27.30 9.93
N ILE A 576 -18.61 26.53 9.77
CA ILE A 576 -19.74 26.56 10.68
C ILE A 576 -19.61 25.29 11.51
N PHE A 577 -19.31 25.44 12.80
CA PHE A 577 -19.30 24.32 13.74
C PHE A 577 -20.71 23.74 13.84
N ASP A 578 -21.00 22.64 13.15
CA ASP A 578 -22.13 21.79 13.48
C ASP A 578 -21.83 20.33 13.14
N PHE A 579 -21.61 19.53 14.19
CA PHE A 579 -21.35 18.09 14.11
C PHE A 579 -22.67 17.34 13.89
N THR A 580 -23.03 17.06 12.63
CA THR A 580 -23.94 15.96 12.29
C THR A 580 -23.51 15.31 10.98
N VAL A 581 -22.91 14.13 11.06
CA VAL A 581 -22.69 13.28 9.88
C VAL A 581 -24.03 12.64 9.53
N VAL A 582 -24.73 13.23 8.57
CA VAL A 582 -25.74 12.51 7.78
C VAL A 582 -25.00 11.88 6.59
N PRO A 583 -25.17 10.57 6.31
CA PRO A 583 -24.56 9.98 5.14
C PRO A 583 -25.21 10.57 3.88
N THR A 584 -24.51 11.46 3.19
CA THR A 584 -24.91 11.89 1.85
C THR A 584 -24.67 10.75 0.88
N THR A 585 -25.76 10.16 0.42
CA THR A 585 -25.83 9.32 -0.78
C THR A 585 -25.09 10.01 -1.94
N PRO A 586 -24.23 9.30 -2.70
CA PRO A 586 -23.51 9.88 -3.81
C PRO A 586 -24.48 10.31 -4.92
N SER A 587 -24.32 11.54 -5.42
CA SER A 587 -25.06 12.08 -6.54
C SER A 587 -24.76 11.33 -7.84
N GLU A 588 -25.80 10.96 -8.56
CA GLU A 588 -25.75 10.36 -9.90
C GLU A 588 -25.09 11.33 -10.90
N GLY A 589 -23.85 11.03 -11.29
CA GLY A 589 -23.13 11.79 -12.30
C GLY A 589 -21.67 11.35 -12.40
N ASN A 590 -21.45 10.23 -13.10
CA ASN A 590 -20.16 9.54 -13.32
C ASN A 590 -19.65 8.66 -12.17
N THR A 591 -20.49 7.73 -11.69
CA THR A 591 -20.02 6.61 -10.88
C THR A 591 -19.41 5.53 -11.77
N VAL A 592 -18.12 5.25 -11.63
CA VAL A 592 -17.54 4.02 -12.17
C VAL A 592 -18.31 2.84 -11.58
N ASP A 593 -18.88 1.99 -12.43
CA ASP A 593 -19.65 0.83 -12.00
C ASP A 593 -18.71 -0.26 -11.44
N LEU A 594 -18.37 -0.13 -10.17
CA LEU A 594 -17.56 -1.09 -9.41
C LEU A 594 -18.15 -2.51 -9.44
N SER A 595 -19.47 -2.63 -9.62
CA SER A 595 -20.15 -3.93 -9.69
C SER A 595 -19.91 -4.63 -11.04
N SER A 596 -19.90 -3.88 -12.15
CA SER A 596 -19.55 -4.44 -13.48
C SER A 596 -18.09 -4.88 -13.53
N ILE A 597 -17.19 -4.11 -12.89
CA ILE A 597 -15.75 -4.41 -12.85
C ILE A 597 -15.47 -5.67 -12.04
N ASN A 598 -16.08 -5.78 -10.85
CA ASN A 598 -15.97 -7.00 -10.05
C ASN A 598 -16.57 -8.21 -10.79
N THR A 599 -17.65 -8.01 -11.56
CA THR A 599 -18.24 -9.05 -12.40
C THR A 599 -17.31 -9.46 -13.54
N GLN A 600 -16.66 -8.52 -14.24
CA GLN A 600 -15.65 -8.80 -15.26
C GLN A 600 -14.43 -9.55 -14.69
N LEU A 601 -13.96 -9.16 -13.49
CA LEU A 601 -12.90 -9.85 -12.75
C LEU A 601 -13.27 -11.27 -12.30
N CYS A 602 -14.54 -11.52 -12.00
CA CYS A 602 -15.05 -12.85 -11.66
C CYS A 602 -15.29 -13.72 -12.89
N ASN A 603 -15.62 -13.10 -14.03
CA ASN A 603 -15.91 -13.78 -15.30
C ASN A 603 -14.69 -13.90 -16.22
N THR A 604 -13.54 -13.34 -15.85
CA THR A 604 -12.29 -13.53 -16.60
C THR A 604 -11.98 -15.03 -16.60
N PRO A 605 -12.04 -15.72 -17.75
CA PRO A 605 -11.82 -17.15 -17.81
C PRO A 605 -10.42 -17.42 -17.30
N ILE A 606 -10.26 -18.30 -16.30
CA ILE A 606 -8.95 -18.81 -15.89
C ILE A 606 -8.70 -20.02 -16.80
N PRO A 607 -7.52 -20.15 -17.43
CA PRO A 607 -7.33 -21.20 -18.40
C PRO A 607 -7.53 -22.58 -17.75
N GLU A 608 -8.18 -23.49 -18.47
CA GLU A 608 -8.10 -24.95 -18.24
C GLU A 608 -6.72 -25.47 -18.63
N VAL A 609 -5.69 -24.83 -18.11
CA VAL A 609 -4.33 -25.34 -18.16
C VAL A 609 -4.18 -26.37 -17.04
N ARG A 610 -3.37 -27.40 -17.30
CA ARG A 610 -3.05 -28.47 -16.33
C ARG A 610 -2.78 -27.86 -14.95
N LYS A 611 -3.20 -28.55 -13.89
CA LYS A 611 -3.23 -28.08 -12.48
C LYS A 611 -1.88 -27.59 -11.90
N ASP A 612 -0.78 -27.60 -12.66
CA ASP A 612 0.59 -27.39 -12.17
C ASP A 612 1.35 -26.19 -12.79
N ASP A 613 0.67 -25.26 -13.48
CA ASP A 613 1.36 -24.15 -14.17
C ASP A 613 1.58 -22.90 -13.29
N CYS A 614 2.84 -22.51 -13.11
CA CYS A 614 3.29 -21.39 -12.28
C CYS A 614 2.68 -20.03 -12.67
N ILE A 615 2.53 -19.74 -13.97
CA ILE A 615 1.98 -18.46 -14.45
C ILE A 615 0.51 -18.27 -14.05
N LYS A 616 -0.28 -19.37 -14.02
CA LYS A 616 -1.68 -19.35 -13.59
C LYS A 616 -1.80 -18.85 -12.15
N TRP A 617 -0.95 -19.36 -11.27
CA TRP A 617 -0.92 -18.92 -9.88
C TRP A 617 -0.58 -17.43 -9.75
N HIS A 618 0.40 -16.92 -10.53
CA HIS A 618 0.74 -15.50 -10.51
C HIS A 618 -0.42 -14.62 -11.00
N ILE A 619 -1.14 -15.04 -12.05
CA ILE A 619 -2.35 -14.35 -12.52
C ILE A 619 -3.43 -14.36 -11.43
N GLU A 620 -3.71 -15.51 -10.81
CA GLU A 620 -4.69 -15.63 -9.73
C GLU A 620 -4.34 -14.73 -8.53
N GLN A 621 -3.05 -14.63 -8.17
CA GLN A 621 -2.61 -13.72 -7.12
C GLN A 621 -2.81 -12.26 -7.51
N TYR A 622 -2.44 -11.87 -8.72
CA TYR A 622 -2.65 -10.52 -9.21
C TYR A 622 -4.13 -10.13 -9.19
N LEU A 623 -5.00 -11.01 -9.69
CA LEU A 623 -6.45 -10.81 -9.65
C LEU A 623 -6.97 -10.72 -8.20
N SER A 624 -6.45 -11.55 -7.29
CA SER A 624 -6.81 -11.50 -5.87
C SER A 624 -6.42 -10.17 -5.22
N ILE A 625 -5.25 -9.62 -5.57
CA ILE A 625 -4.78 -8.30 -5.10
C ILE A 625 -5.71 -7.20 -5.63
N GLN A 626 -6.01 -7.19 -6.93
CA GLN A 626 -6.92 -6.19 -7.50
C GLN A 626 -8.32 -6.27 -6.90
N LYS A 627 -8.85 -7.49 -6.69
CA LYS A 627 -10.14 -7.70 -6.00
C LYS A 627 -10.13 -7.14 -4.58
N ASN A 628 -9.04 -7.31 -3.82
CA ASN A 628 -8.93 -6.74 -2.48
C ASN A 628 -8.94 -5.21 -2.48
N ARG A 629 -8.21 -4.59 -3.43
CA ARG A 629 -8.18 -3.13 -3.56
C ARG A 629 -9.54 -2.56 -3.98
N ILE A 630 -10.26 -3.25 -4.87
CA ILE A 630 -11.62 -2.87 -5.26
C ILE A 630 -12.60 -3.08 -4.10
N ALA A 631 -12.50 -4.20 -3.38
CA ALA A 631 -13.32 -4.45 -2.20
C ALA A 631 -13.13 -3.36 -1.15
N HIS A 632 -11.89 -2.90 -0.95
CA HIS A 632 -11.61 -1.75 -0.09
C HIS A 632 -12.30 -0.48 -0.57
N ALA A 633 -12.17 -0.15 -1.86
CA ALA A 633 -12.84 1.01 -2.45
C ALA A 633 -14.38 0.96 -2.30
N MET A 634 -14.93 -0.24 -2.12
CA MET A 634 -16.35 -0.49 -1.85
C MET A 634 -16.68 -0.64 -0.35
N GLU A 635 -15.74 -0.35 0.56
CA GLU A 635 -15.87 -0.51 2.02
C GLU A 635 -16.24 -1.94 2.46
N LYS A 636 -15.76 -2.96 1.74
CA LYS A 636 -16.01 -4.39 2.03
C LYS A 636 -14.86 -5.05 2.79
N GLU A 637 -15.14 -6.20 3.40
CA GLU A 637 -14.14 -7.01 4.11
C GLU A 637 -12.97 -7.45 3.22
N TYR A 638 -11.77 -7.37 3.78
CA TYR A 638 -10.53 -7.72 3.11
C TYR A 638 -10.22 -9.22 3.18
N THR A 639 -9.93 -9.84 2.03
CA THR A 639 -9.64 -11.29 1.98
C THR A 639 -8.22 -11.64 2.45
N PHE A 640 -7.29 -10.67 2.49
CA PHE A 640 -5.91 -10.92 2.94
C PHE A 640 -5.79 -11.23 4.43
N THR A 641 -6.78 -10.85 5.25
CA THR A 641 -6.78 -11.13 6.70
C THR A 641 -6.66 -12.63 6.98
N ASN A 642 -7.42 -13.45 6.24
CA ASN A 642 -7.35 -14.91 6.36
C ASN A 642 -6.01 -15.46 5.85
N LYS A 643 -5.43 -14.87 4.80
CA LYS A 643 -4.11 -15.27 4.30
C LYS A 643 -2.99 -14.98 5.31
N ILE A 644 -3.07 -13.86 6.04
CA ILE A 644 -2.15 -13.52 7.14
C ILE A 644 -2.30 -14.55 8.28
N ALA A 645 -3.54 -14.81 8.72
CA ALA A 645 -3.80 -15.79 9.78
C ALA A 645 -3.28 -17.20 9.42
N LEU A 646 -3.52 -17.66 8.20
CA LEU A 646 -3.01 -18.94 7.69
C LEU A 646 -1.47 -18.97 7.65
N ALA A 647 -0.83 -17.88 7.24
CA ALA A 647 0.63 -17.78 7.22
C ALA A 647 1.18 -18.00 8.64
N LEU A 648 0.67 -17.26 9.63
CA LEU A 648 1.11 -17.35 11.02
C LEU A 648 0.81 -18.72 11.66
N ASN A 649 -0.35 -19.32 11.36
CA ASN A 649 -0.67 -20.68 11.82
C ASN A 649 0.31 -21.73 11.28
N SER A 650 0.79 -21.57 10.04
CA SER A 650 1.66 -22.56 9.39
C SER A 650 3.13 -22.50 9.82
N SER A 651 3.64 -21.31 10.13
CA SER A 651 5.05 -21.05 10.42
C SER A 651 5.34 -20.79 11.90
N GLY A 652 4.31 -20.48 12.69
CA GLY A 652 4.46 -19.86 14.01
C GLY A 652 5.22 -18.53 13.93
N TYR A 653 5.96 -18.22 15.01
CA TYR A 653 6.72 -16.96 15.16
C TYR A 653 8.24 -17.14 15.14
N ASN A 654 8.73 -18.35 14.88
CA ASN A 654 10.17 -18.64 14.91
C ASN A 654 10.91 -18.15 13.66
N ALA A 655 10.18 -17.76 12.61
CA ALA A 655 10.70 -17.14 11.40
C ALA A 655 9.66 -16.17 10.83
N ILE A 656 10.09 -15.24 9.98
CA ILE A 656 9.18 -14.36 9.23
C ILE A 656 8.65 -15.14 8.03
N PRO A 657 7.32 -15.31 7.89
CA PRO A 657 6.76 -15.99 6.74
C PRO A 657 6.94 -15.09 5.52
N VAL A 658 7.76 -15.54 4.56
CA VAL A 658 8.02 -14.80 3.31
C VAL A 658 6.73 -14.62 2.50
N SER A 659 5.71 -15.45 2.74
CA SER A 659 4.37 -15.32 2.17
C SER A 659 3.68 -14.00 2.53
N LEU A 660 4.01 -13.35 3.64
CA LEU A 660 3.50 -12.01 3.98
C LEU A 660 3.93 -10.93 2.98
N LEU A 661 4.94 -11.21 2.14
CA LEU A 661 5.38 -10.31 1.06
C LEU A 661 4.57 -10.49 -0.23
N LEU A 662 3.66 -11.46 -0.30
CA LEU A 662 2.94 -11.82 -1.53
C LEU A 662 1.51 -11.30 -1.62
N TRP A 663 0.84 -11.05 -0.50
CA TRP A 663 -0.63 -10.94 -0.51
C TRP A 663 -1.16 -9.54 -0.81
N GLU A 664 -0.33 -8.50 -0.62
CA GLU A 664 -0.60 -7.11 -1.00
C GLU A 664 0.72 -6.29 -0.94
N ASN A 665 0.72 -5.08 -1.48
CA ASN A 665 1.85 -4.16 -1.32
C ASN A 665 1.99 -3.74 0.15
N LEU A 666 3.17 -3.89 0.75
CA LEU A 666 3.43 -3.48 2.12
C LEU A 666 3.51 -1.97 2.27
N ASP A 667 3.65 -1.16 1.21
CA ASP A 667 3.47 0.29 1.37
C ASP A 667 2.02 0.66 1.72
N TYR A 668 1.06 -0.25 1.50
CA TYR A 668 -0.33 -0.07 1.91
C TYR A 668 -0.50 -0.17 3.44
N MET A 669 -0.94 0.94 4.05
CA MET A 669 -1.02 1.10 5.51
C MET A 669 -1.94 0.08 6.17
N GLU A 670 -3.11 -0.17 5.58
CA GLU A 670 -4.12 -1.07 6.14
C GLU A 670 -3.64 -2.53 6.11
N TYR A 671 -2.87 -2.91 5.08
CA TYR A 671 -2.25 -4.22 5.04
C TYR A 671 -1.14 -4.37 6.08
N LYS A 672 -0.24 -3.38 6.20
CA LYS A 672 0.78 -3.33 7.28
C LYS A 672 0.14 -3.45 8.66
N ALA A 673 -0.86 -2.62 8.94
CA ALA A 673 -1.57 -2.60 10.20
C ALA A 673 -2.27 -3.92 10.47
N LYS A 674 -2.88 -4.54 9.46
CA LYS A 674 -3.52 -5.85 9.62
C LYS A 674 -2.53 -6.95 9.96
N ILE A 675 -1.32 -6.94 9.38
CA ILE A 675 -0.26 -7.89 9.76
C ILE A 675 0.07 -7.74 11.25
N VAL A 676 0.24 -6.52 11.73
CA VAL A 676 0.54 -6.24 13.14
C VAL A 676 -0.64 -6.64 14.05
N GLU A 677 -1.87 -6.30 13.67
CA GLU A 677 -3.09 -6.65 14.41
C GLU A 677 -3.23 -8.17 14.55
N VAL A 678 -3.15 -8.91 13.44
CA VAL A 678 -3.33 -10.37 13.46
C VAL A 678 -2.19 -11.05 14.21
N PHE A 679 -0.95 -10.57 14.06
CA PHE A 679 0.19 -11.08 14.84
C PHE A 679 0.00 -10.89 16.35
N LEU A 680 -0.47 -9.72 16.79
CA LEU A 680 -0.69 -9.44 18.21
C LEU A 680 -1.85 -10.26 18.78
N ILE A 681 -2.92 -10.47 18.00
CA ILE A 681 -4.02 -11.37 18.39
C ILE A 681 -3.51 -12.80 18.53
N HIS A 682 -2.77 -13.29 17.52
CA HIS A 682 -2.25 -14.66 17.49
C HIS A 682 -1.31 -14.92 18.67
N SER A 683 -0.39 -14.00 18.96
CA SER A 683 0.60 -14.07 20.05
C SER A 683 0.09 -13.63 21.42
N SER A 684 -1.22 -13.49 21.62
CA SER A 684 -1.83 -13.04 22.89
C SER A 684 -1.67 -14.05 24.02
N THR A 685 -1.47 -15.33 23.70
CA THR A 685 -1.22 -16.42 24.67
C THR A 685 0.25 -16.53 25.06
N ASP A 686 1.15 -15.99 24.24
CA ASP A 686 2.58 -16.17 24.38
C ASP A 686 3.24 -14.92 24.97
N THR A 687 4.44 -15.08 25.52
CA THR A 687 5.32 -13.95 25.88
C THR A 687 6.59 -14.08 25.07
N LEU A 688 6.63 -13.39 23.93
CA LEU A 688 7.77 -13.39 23.01
C LEU A 688 8.83 -12.37 23.45
N ASP A 689 10.10 -12.73 23.23
CA ASP A 689 11.21 -11.80 23.46
C ASP A 689 11.29 -10.74 22.35
N ILE A 690 11.78 -9.53 22.66
CA ILE A 690 11.97 -8.44 21.68
C ILE A 690 12.89 -8.84 20.52
N THR A 691 13.73 -9.87 20.71
CA THR A 691 14.59 -10.39 19.66
C THR A 691 13.88 -11.34 18.69
N ASN A 692 12.65 -11.77 18.98
CA ASN A 692 11.85 -12.65 18.14
C ASN A 692 11.70 -12.09 16.70
N PRO A 693 11.84 -12.91 15.65
CA PRO A 693 11.79 -12.45 14.26
C PRO A 693 10.49 -11.72 13.88
N MET A 694 9.33 -12.22 14.32
CA MET A 694 8.04 -11.59 14.04
C MET A 694 7.82 -10.31 14.84
N VAL A 695 8.29 -10.26 16.10
CA VAL A 695 8.29 -9.02 16.89
C VAL A 695 9.12 -7.95 16.19
N LYS A 696 10.33 -8.27 15.72
CA LYS A 696 11.17 -7.33 14.97
C LYS A 696 10.56 -6.90 13.64
N PHE A 697 9.99 -7.84 12.89
CA PHE A 697 9.35 -7.54 11.61
C PHE A 697 8.21 -6.54 11.78
N THR A 698 7.28 -6.83 12.70
CA THR A 698 6.14 -5.97 12.98
C THR A 698 6.56 -4.64 13.60
N SER A 699 7.57 -4.64 14.47
CA SER A 699 8.20 -3.42 15.00
C SER A 699 8.70 -2.49 13.89
N LYS A 700 9.37 -3.05 12.86
CA LYS A 700 9.80 -2.26 11.68
C LYS A 700 8.64 -1.75 10.84
N LEU A 701 7.55 -2.51 10.71
CA LEU A 701 6.36 -2.01 10.01
C LEU A 701 5.78 -0.80 10.75
N ILE A 702 5.77 -0.84 12.08
CA ILE A 702 5.33 0.28 12.94
C ILE A 702 6.27 1.48 12.78
N ASP A 703 7.59 1.26 12.81
CA ASP A 703 8.57 2.35 12.66
C ASP A 703 8.58 2.97 11.25
N SER A 704 8.01 2.28 10.25
CA SER A 704 7.95 2.76 8.87
C SER A 704 6.85 3.79 8.60
N VAL A 705 6.01 4.11 9.59
CA VAL A 705 4.89 5.05 9.44
C VAL A 705 4.96 6.20 10.46
N PRO A 706 4.48 7.41 10.11
CA PRO A 706 4.52 8.56 11.00
C PRO A 706 3.43 8.47 12.07
N LEU A 707 3.73 7.83 13.20
CA LEU A 707 2.78 7.66 14.33
C LEU A 707 2.36 8.98 15.01
N ASP A 708 2.98 10.11 14.66
CA ASP A 708 2.58 11.43 15.12
C ASP A 708 1.21 11.84 14.55
N ASP A 709 0.81 11.30 13.39
CA ASP A 709 -0.56 11.44 12.85
C ASP A 709 -1.52 10.52 13.62
N PRO A 710 -2.55 11.06 14.31
CA PRO A 710 -3.52 10.26 15.06
C PRO A 710 -4.29 9.24 14.22
N ARG A 711 -4.53 9.51 12.92
CA ARG A 711 -5.22 8.60 12.00
C ARG A 711 -4.36 7.38 11.70
N VAL A 712 -3.08 7.63 11.40
CA VAL A 712 -2.07 6.58 11.17
C VAL A 712 -1.89 5.76 12.45
N ARG A 713 -1.76 6.43 13.60
CA ARG A 713 -1.64 5.79 14.92
C ARG A 713 -2.83 4.88 15.22
N LYS A 714 -4.06 5.36 14.99
CA LYS A 714 -5.30 4.57 15.16
C LYS A 714 -5.24 3.27 14.39
N ILE A 715 -4.88 3.33 13.11
CA ILE A 715 -4.86 2.16 12.23
C ILE A 715 -3.73 1.22 12.63
N MET A 716 -2.51 1.75 12.79
CA MET A 716 -1.29 0.96 12.99
C MET A 716 -1.24 0.28 14.37
N LEU A 717 -1.67 0.98 15.43
CA LEU A 717 -1.56 0.51 16.82
C LEU A 717 -2.81 -0.20 17.33
N ARG A 718 -3.86 -0.33 16.51
CA ARG A 718 -5.10 -1.05 16.88
C ARG A 718 -4.83 -2.43 17.49
N GLY A 719 -3.86 -3.15 16.95
CA GLY A 719 -3.48 -4.48 17.43
C GLY A 719 -3.01 -4.52 18.88
N CYS A 720 -2.43 -3.43 19.39
CA CYS A 720 -1.93 -3.34 20.77
C CYS A 720 -3.06 -3.51 21.80
N LEU A 721 -4.29 -3.14 21.44
CA LEU A 721 -5.47 -3.30 22.29
C LEU A 721 -5.81 -4.76 22.59
N TYR A 722 -5.33 -5.69 21.76
CA TYR A 722 -5.61 -7.13 21.88
C TYR A 722 -4.49 -7.91 22.56
N ASN A 723 -3.37 -7.29 22.93
CA ASN A 723 -2.26 -8.04 23.50
C ASN A 723 -1.60 -7.29 24.64
N LYS A 724 -1.83 -7.72 25.89
CA LYS A 724 -1.22 -7.13 27.09
C LYS A 724 0.31 -7.06 27.07
N ASN A 725 0.99 -7.88 26.25
CA ASN A 725 2.44 -7.92 26.13
C ASN A 725 2.98 -6.94 25.07
N PHE A 726 2.14 -6.14 24.39
CA PHE A 726 2.59 -5.26 23.31
C PHE A 726 3.72 -4.31 23.74
N GLY A 727 3.71 -3.82 24.99
CA GLY A 727 4.77 -2.96 25.52
C GLY A 727 6.11 -3.67 25.70
N LEU A 728 6.12 -4.98 25.90
CA LEU A 728 7.33 -5.81 25.90
C LEU A 728 7.85 -6.00 24.47
N TYR A 729 6.94 -6.13 23.50
CA TYR A 729 7.27 -6.36 22.09
C TYR A 729 7.81 -5.08 21.43
N TYR A 730 7.23 -3.93 21.78
CA TYR A 730 7.51 -2.64 21.14
C TYR A 730 7.81 -1.54 22.16
N PRO A 731 8.94 -1.61 22.90
CA PRO A 731 9.28 -0.62 23.91
C PRO A 731 9.57 0.78 23.33
N GLN A 732 9.72 0.91 22.00
CA GLN A 732 9.87 2.19 21.35
C GLN A 732 8.56 2.98 21.22
N ILE A 733 7.41 2.31 21.37
CA ILE A 733 6.11 2.98 21.41
C ILE A 733 6.04 3.74 22.73
N LYS A 734 6.18 5.07 22.64
CA LYS A 734 6.15 5.97 23.80
C LYS A 734 4.73 6.35 24.23
N TYR A 735 3.73 5.97 23.42
CA TYR A 735 2.33 6.24 23.70
C TYR A 735 1.85 5.33 24.83
N ASP A 736 1.13 5.90 25.78
CA ASP A 736 0.47 5.09 26.78
C ASP A 736 -0.78 4.41 26.20
N VAL A 737 -1.34 3.49 26.98
CA VAL A 737 -2.51 2.70 26.58
C VAL A 737 -3.75 3.58 26.38
N GLU A 738 -3.85 4.70 27.10
CA GLU A 738 -4.98 5.64 27.00
C GLU A 738 -4.93 6.38 25.66
N GLU A 739 -3.74 6.79 25.22
CA GLU A 739 -3.52 7.43 23.92
C GLU A 739 -3.81 6.49 22.73
N VAL A 740 -3.58 5.18 22.89
CA VAL A 740 -3.95 4.17 21.87
C VAL A 740 -5.47 3.95 21.83
N LEU A 741 -6.16 4.13 22.95
CA LEU A 741 -7.63 4.02 23.05
C LEU A 741 -8.37 5.30 22.65
N GLU A 742 -7.71 6.45 22.68
CA GLU A 742 -8.25 7.77 22.33
C GLU A 742 -9.13 7.74 21.06
N PRO A 743 -8.71 7.08 19.95
CA PRO A 743 -9.48 7.06 18.71
C PRO A 743 -10.72 6.15 18.74
N TYR A 744 -10.96 5.45 19.85
CA TYR A 744 -12.05 4.50 20.13
C TYR A 744 -12.89 4.94 21.35
N LYS A 745 -12.92 6.25 21.64
CA LYS A 745 -13.75 6.81 22.71
C LYS A 745 -15.24 6.57 22.52
N ASP A 746 -15.76 6.38 21.31
CA ASP A 746 -17.17 6.07 21.14
C ASP A 746 -17.44 4.56 21.33
N PRO A 747 -18.56 4.18 21.99
CA PRO A 747 -18.92 2.77 22.19
C PRO A 747 -19.07 1.95 20.91
N ALA A 748 -19.48 2.56 19.79
CA ALA A 748 -19.70 1.85 18.53
C ALA A 748 -18.38 1.38 17.91
N SER A 749 -17.34 2.20 17.95
CA SER A 749 -16.00 1.82 17.51
C SER A 749 -15.43 0.65 18.32
N VAL A 750 -15.70 0.60 19.64
CA VAL A 750 -15.29 -0.54 20.48
C VAL A 750 -16.07 -1.81 20.13
N MET A 751 -17.38 -1.70 19.88
CA MET A 751 -18.18 -2.85 19.42
C MET A 751 -17.60 -3.43 18.13
N LEU A 752 -17.23 -2.57 17.16
CA LEU A 752 -16.56 -3.00 15.92
C LEU A 752 -15.22 -3.70 16.18
N LEU A 753 -14.45 -3.32 17.19
CA LEU A 753 -13.22 -4.04 17.57
C LEU A 753 -13.53 -5.48 17.98
N ILE A 754 -14.52 -5.66 18.86
CA ILE A 754 -14.93 -6.97 19.36
C ILE A 754 -15.49 -7.82 18.21
N GLU A 755 -16.37 -7.26 17.37
CA GLU A 755 -16.96 -7.97 16.24
C GLU A 755 -15.92 -8.46 15.25
N ASN A 756 -14.93 -7.62 14.93
CA ASN A 756 -13.82 -7.99 14.05
C ASN A 756 -12.98 -9.11 14.66
N LEU A 757 -12.64 -9.03 15.94
CA LEU A 757 -11.87 -10.05 16.65
C LEU A 757 -12.54 -11.44 16.56
N PHE A 758 -13.85 -11.50 16.82
CA PHE A 758 -14.63 -12.76 16.75
C PHE A 758 -15.01 -13.19 15.33
N SER A 759 -14.65 -12.42 14.30
CA SER A 759 -14.82 -12.80 12.89
C SER A 759 -13.55 -13.45 12.31
N LEU A 760 -12.43 -13.46 13.04
CA LEU A 760 -11.15 -14.00 12.57
C LEU A 760 -11.14 -15.54 12.56
N ASP A 761 -10.49 -16.10 11.56
CA ASP A 761 -10.20 -17.53 11.47
C ASP A 761 -8.88 -17.87 12.17
N ILE A 762 -8.88 -17.70 13.49
CA ILE A 762 -7.75 -17.94 14.40
C ILE A 762 -8.22 -18.83 15.56
N SER A 763 -7.28 -19.45 16.28
CA SER A 763 -7.60 -20.24 17.47
C SER A 763 -8.47 -19.48 18.46
N LEU A 764 -9.50 -20.16 18.99
CA LEU A 764 -10.43 -19.56 19.95
C LEU A 764 -9.71 -19.10 21.21
N LEU A 765 -8.68 -19.83 21.65
CA LEU A 765 -7.84 -19.46 22.79
C LEU A 765 -7.13 -18.11 22.62
N ALA A 766 -6.60 -17.82 21.42
CA ALA A 766 -5.97 -16.52 21.14
C ALA A 766 -7.03 -15.41 21.08
N ILE A 767 -8.20 -15.68 20.52
CA ILE A 767 -9.35 -14.77 20.52
C ILE A 767 -9.80 -14.45 21.96
N THR A 768 -9.93 -15.44 22.84
CA THR A 768 -10.38 -15.25 24.21
C THR A 768 -9.37 -14.46 25.04
N ASN A 769 -8.07 -14.74 24.91
CA ASN A 769 -7.01 -13.95 25.56
C ASN A 769 -6.94 -12.51 25.03
N SER A 770 -7.16 -12.33 23.73
CA SER A 770 -7.22 -11.01 23.11
C SER A 770 -8.40 -10.19 23.60
N PHE A 771 -9.56 -10.84 23.71
CA PHE A 771 -10.76 -10.23 24.28
C PHE A 771 -10.56 -9.86 25.76
N ALA A 772 -9.92 -10.71 26.55
CA ALA A 772 -9.59 -10.43 27.94
C ALA A 772 -8.64 -9.22 28.09
N SER A 773 -7.66 -9.10 27.19
CA SER A 773 -6.77 -7.94 27.14
C SER A 773 -7.57 -6.65 26.86
N LEU A 774 -8.40 -6.64 25.82
CA LEU A 774 -9.26 -5.50 25.48
C LEU A 774 -10.23 -5.16 26.62
N ALA A 775 -10.89 -6.15 27.22
CA ALA A 775 -11.85 -5.94 28.29
C ALA A 775 -11.20 -5.33 29.55
N THR A 776 -9.96 -5.74 29.86
CA THR A 776 -9.17 -5.15 30.96
C THR A 776 -8.90 -3.67 30.72
N LEU A 777 -8.65 -3.28 29.46
CA LEU A 777 -8.51 -1.87 29.08
C LEU A 777 -9.84 -1.11 29.24
N LEU A 778 -10.93 -1.67 28.74
CA LEU A 778 -12.26 -1.06 28.89
C LEU A 778 -12.63 -0.87 30.37
N LYS A 779 -12.25 -1.82 31.23
CA LYS A 779 -12.48 -1.72 32.68
C LYS A 779 -11.82 -0.48 33.29
N MET A 780 -10.63 -0.09 32.82
CA MET A 780 -9.89 1.07 33.32
C MET A 780 -10.46 2.40 32.81
N TYR A 781 -10.88 2.46 31.55
CA TYR A 781 -11.17 3.73 30.86
C TYR A 781 -12.64 3.98 30.52
N LYS A 782 -13.54 3.00 30.75
CA LYS A 782 -14.97 3.12 30.44
C LYS A 782 -15.86 3.00 31.67
N SER A 783 -16.93 3.79 31.68
CA SER A 783 -17.96 3.72 32.72
C SER A 783 -18.69 2.38 32.69
N ASN A 784 -19.28 1.97 33.81
CA ASN A 784 -20.07 0.74 33.90
C ASN A 784 -21.26 0.74 32.92
N LYS A 785 -21.88 1.91 32.72
CA LYS A 785 -22.94 2.10 31.75
C LYS A 785 -22.47 1.86 30.31
N GLU A 786 -21.33 2.42 29.91
CA GLU A 786 -20.77 2.18 28.56
C GLU A 786 -20.43 0.71 28.35
N LYS A 787 -19.73 0.09 29.31
CA LYS A 787 -19.38 -1.34 29.26
C LYS A 787 -20.62 -2.22 29.15
N TYR A 788 -21.69 -1.88 29.87
CA TYR A 788 -22.97 -2.58 29.80
C TYR A 788 -23.56 -2.58 28.38
N PHE A 789 -23.58 -1.43 27.71
CA PHE A 789 -24.07 -1.36 26.33
C PHE A 789 -23.13 -2.03 25.32
N ILE A 790 -21.81 -1.92 25.51
CA ILE A 790 -20.80 -2.55 24.63
C ILE A 790 -20.96 -4.08 24.66
N PHE A 791 -20.91 -4.68 25.85
CA PHE A 791 -21.00 -6.13 25.99
C PHE A 791 -22.44 -6.65 25.78
N GLY A 792 -23.45 -5.84 26.09
CA GLY A 792 -24.86 -6.17 25.88
C GLY A 792 -25.36 -5.96 24.44
N SER A 793 -24.52 -5.48 23.53
CA SER A 793 -24.89 -5.26 22.13
C SER A 793 -25.32 -6.55 21.43
N GLU A 794 -26.43 -6.47 20.70
CA GLU A 794 -26.94 -7.58 19.89
C GLU A 794 -25.89 -8.09 18.89
N GLN A 795 -25.21 -7.18 18.18
CA GLN A 795 -24.23 -7.55 17.14
C GLN A 795 -23.01 -8.25 17.74
N VAL A 796 -22.47 -7.71 18.84
CA VAL A 796 -21.37 -8.32 19.60
C VAL A 796 -21.76 -9.70 20.09
N SER A 797 -22.95 -9.83 20.71
CA SER A 797 -23.42 -11.12 21.23
C SER A 797 -23.53 -12.17 20.12
N ARG A 798 -24.10 -11.82 18.96
CA ARG A 798 -24.26 -12.73 17.82
C ARG A 798 -22.90 -13.19 17.28
N LYS A 799 -21.92 -12.30 17.14
CA LYS A 799 -20.57 -12.66 16.66
C LYS A 799 -19.86 -13.60 17.63
N ILE A 800 -19.91 -13.30 18.93
CA ILE A 800 -19.32 -14.15 19.97
C ILE A 800 -19.98 -15.53 19.97
N ILE A 801 -21.31 -15.57 20.03
CA ILE A 801 -22.07 -16.82 20.07
C ILE A 801 -21.80 -17.67 18.82
N LYS A 802 -21.80 -17.05 17.63
CA LYS A 802 -21.47 -17.75 16.38
C LYS A 802 -20.09 -18.39 16.45
N LYS A 803 -19.06 -17.64 16.87
CA LYS A 803 -17.69 -18.15 16.97
C LYS A 803 -17.56 -19.29 17.99
N LEU A 804 -18.26 -19.17 19.12
CA LEU A 804 -18.30 -20.21 20.15
C LEU A 804 -18.99 -21.49 19.65
N SER A 805 -19.95 -21.36 18.73
CA SER A 805 -20.70 -22.49 18.18
C SER A 805 -19.92 -23.31 17.16
N GLU A 806 -18.82 -22.76 16.62
CA GLU A 806 -17.90 -23.48 15.74
C GLU A 806 -17.10 -24.56 16.49
N ASN A 807 -16.91 -24.40 17.81
CA ASN A 807 -16.18 -25.32 18.66
C ASN A 807 -17.15 -26.30 19.37
N LYS A 808 -16.98 -27.61 19.15
CA LYS A 808 -17.90 -28.65 19.62
C LYS A 808 -17.43 -29.40 20.87
N GLU A 809 -16.21 -29.14 21.35
CA GLU A 809 -15.54 -30.06 22.27
C GLU A 809 -15.35 -29.54 23.71
N ASP A 810 -15.29 -28.23 23.98
CA ASP A 810 -15.07 -27.71 25.35
C ASP A 810 -15.75 -26.35 25.67
N ASN A 811 -16.21 -26.21 26.92
CA ASN A 811 -16.84 -25.01 27.49
C ASN A 811 -15.83 -24.04 28.16
N ALA A 812 -14.54 -24.39 28.26
CA ALA A 812 -13.53 -23.58 28.96
C ALA A 812 -13.38 -22.16 28.38
N ASP A 813 -13.38 -22.01 27.06
CA ASP A 813 -13.28 -20.71 26.38
C ASP A 813 -14.52 -19.83 26.63
N ILE A 814 -15.72 -20.43 26.59
CA ILE A 814 -16.98 -19.72 26.89
C ILE A 814 -16.94 -19.18 28.32
N LYS A 815 -16.54 -20.02 29.28
CA LYS A 815 -16.39 -19.61 30.69
C LYS A 815 -15.40 -18.47 30.84
N THR A 816 -14.29 -18.48 30.08
CA THR A 816 -13.29 -17.42 30.11
C THR A 816 -13.86 -16.08 29.64
N ILE A 817 -14.64 -16.07 28.56
CA ILE A 817 -15.33 -14.86 28.06
C ILE A 817 -16.36 -14.35 29.10
N LEU A 818 -17.19 -15.24 29.64
CA LEU A 818 -18.20 -14.87 30.63
C LEU A 818 -17.57 -14.32 31.91
N ASN A 819 -16.51 -14.95 32.41
CA ASN A 819 -15.73 -14.45 33.56
C ASN A 819 -15.10 -13.09 33.28
N THR A 820 -14.56 -12.90 32.08
CA THR A 820 -13.99 -11.62 31.65
C THR A 820 -15.03 -10.51 31.73
N ILE A 821 -16.22 -10.71 31.13
CA ILE A 821 -17.32 -9.74 31.18
C ILE A 821 -17.74 -9.47 32.63
N ARG A 822 -17.94 -10.52 33.43
CA ARG A 822 -18.33 -10.40 34.85
C ARG A 822 -17.31 -9.63 35.67
N SER A 823 -16.02 -9.81 35.40
CA SER A 823 -14.96 -9.07 36.10
C SER A 823 -14.88 -7.58 35.72
N CYS A 824 -15.51 -7.19 34.60
CA CYS A 824 -15.49 -5.82 34.06
C CYS A 824 -16.73 -5.00 34.41
N THR A 825 -17.79 -5.63 34.92
CA THR A 825 -19.09 -5.01 35.22
C THR A 825 -19.40 -5.03 36.72
N ASP A 826 -20.51 -4.39 37.11
CA ASP A 826 -20.93 -4.36 38.50
C ASP A 826 -21.36 -5.75 38.98
N ALA A 827 -21.09 -6.04 40.25
CA ALA A 827 -21.48 -7.30 40.86
C ALA A 827 -23.01 -7.48 40.92
N THR A 828 -23.74 -6.38 41.14
CA THR A 828 -25.21 -6.34 41.25
C THR A 828 -25.75 -5.01 40.70
N GLY A 829 -27.08 -4.91 40.52
CA GLY A 829 -27.74 -3.68 40.03
C GLY A 829 -27.95 -3.62 38.52
N ASP A 830 -28.37 -2.46 38.02
CA ASP A 830 -28.86 -2.29 36.64
C ASP A 830 -27.80 -2.60 35.57
N TYR A 831 -26.52 -2.37 35.87
CA TYR A 831 -25.40 -2.53 34.93
C TYR A 831 -24.56 -3.80 35.19
N CYS A 832 -25.11 -4.80 35.88
CA CYS A 832 -24.41 -6.04 36.21
C CYS A 832 -24.29 -7.01 35.02
N ALA A 833 -23.37 -7.98 35.14
CA ALA A 833 -23.15 -9.03 34.14
C ALA A 833 -24.39 -9.91 33.89
N ASP A 834 -25.16 -10.20 34.95
CA ASP A 834 -26.33 -11.08 34.87
C ASP A 834 -27.39 -10.51 33.92
N ASN A 835 -27.57 -9.18 33.89
CA ASN A 835 -28.45 -8.51 32.95
C ASN A 835 -27.93 -8.58 31.49
N ILE A 836 -26.61 -8.52 31.28
CA ILE A 836 -25.98 -8.68 29.96
C ILE A 836 -26.20 -10.09 29.43
N PHE A 837 -25.92 -11.10 30.25
CA PHE A 837 -26.11 -12.51 29.90
C PHE A 837 -27.58 -12.86 29.64
N MET A 838 -28.50 -12.24 30.39
CA MET A 838 -29.92 -12.36 30.11
C MET A 838 -30.30 -11.72 28.76
N GLY A 839 -29.72 -10.57 28.42
CA GLY A 839 -29.83 -9.97 27.08
C GLY A 839 -29.34 -10.91 25.97
N TRP A 840 -28.19 -11.57 26.18
CA TRP A 840 -27.65 -12.56 25.24
C TRP A 840 -28.58 -13.75 25.04
N LEU A 841 -29.19 -14.29 26.11
CA LEU A 841 -30.21 -15.35 25.98
C LEU A 841 -31.40 -14.90 25.15
N LEU A 842 -31.87 -13.66 25.33
CA LEU A 842 -32.96 -13.10 24.54
C LEU A 842 -32.58 -12.94 23.06
N HIS A 843 -31.33 -12.55 22.77
CA HIS A 843 -30.81 -12.51 21.40
C HIS A 843 -30.71 -13.92 20.78
N ILE A 844 -30.32 -14.95 21.55
CA ILE A 844 -30.35 -16.35 21.10
C ILE A 844 -31.77 -16.77 20.70
N GLY A 845 -32.78 -16.38 21.49
CA GLY A 845 -34.18 -16.61 21.17
C GLY A 845 -34.67 -15.93 19.88
N SER A 846 -33.88 -15.04 19.29
CA SER A 846 -34.17 -14.37 18.01
C SER A 846 -33.32 -14.86 16.84
N LEU A 847 -32.61 -15.97 16.98
CA LEU A 847 -31.89 -16.61 15.88
C LEU A 847 -32.86 -17.46 15.06
N ASP A 848 -32.87 -17.26 13.74
CA ASP A 848 -33.66 -18.07 12.79
C ASP A 848 -32.99 -19.43 12.47
N GLU A 849 -31.77 -19.67 12.98
CA GLU A 849 -30.92 -20.84 12.69
C GLU A 849 -30.80 -21.81 13.89
N ASN A 850 -30.00 -22.88 13.74
CA ASN A 850 -29.70 -23.87 14.78
C ASN A 850 -29.26 -23.19 16.10
N ILE A 851 -30.06 -23.35 17.15
CA ILE A 851 -29.76 -22.79 18.48
C ILE A 851 -28.48 -23.43 19.04
N PRO A 852 -27.48 -22.63 19.45
CA PRO A 852 -26.22 -23.17 19.95
C PRO A 852 -26.35 -23.61 21.41
N LEU A 853 -26.86 -24.83 21.59
CA LEU A 853 -27.31 -25.34 22.89
C LEU A 853 -26.21 -25.36 23.96
N LEU A 854 -24.96 -25.60 23.57
CA LEU A 854 -23.79 -25.54 24.47
C LEU A 854 -23.58 -24.12 25.02
N ALA A 855 -23.56 -23.11 24.13
CA ALA A 855 -23.43 -21.71 24.52
C ALA A 855 -24.63 -21.23 25.33
N PHE A 856 -25.85 -21.59 24.91
CA PHE A 856 -27.09 -21.31 25.62
C PHE A 856 -27.03 -21.82 27.06
N LYS A 857 -26.64 -23.09 27.25
CA LYS A 857 -26.52 -23.70 28.57
C LYS A 857 -25.45 -23.01 29.42
N ALA A 858 -24.27 -22.78 28.86
CA ALA A 858 -23.17 -22.14 29.58
C ALA A 858 -23.54 -20.72 30.07
N ILE A 859 -24.23 -19.94 29.24
CA ILE A 859 -24.74 -18.60 29.60
C ILE A 859 -25.81 -18.71 30.68
N TYR A 860 -26.77 -19.63 30.52
CA TYR A 860 -27.81 -19.87 31.53
C TYR A 860 -27.23 -20.23 32.89
N ASP A 861 -26.25 -21.15 32.92
CA ASP A 861 -25.59 -21.61 34.14
C ASP A 861 -24.89 -20.44 34.86
N TYR A 862 -24.36 -19.47 34.11
CA TYR A 862 -23.70 -18.29 34.67
C TYR A 862 -24.64 -17.27 35.31
N ILE A 863 -25.92 -17.20 34.96
CA ILE A 863 -26.82 -16.15 35.46
C ILE A 863 -27.23 -16.40 36.90
N ASP A 864 -27.01 -15.42 37.78
CA ASP A 864 -27.66 -15.34 39.08
C ASP A 864 -28.99 -14.58 38.94
N THR A 865 -30.10 -15.32 39.05
CA THR A 865 -31.45 -14.76 38.93
C THR A 865 -31.80 -13.72 40.01
N SER A 866 -31.05 -13.65 41.11
CA SER A 866 -31.28 -12.64 42.16
C SER A 866 -30.84 -11.23 41.76
N ASN A 867 -29.94 -11.11 40.77
CA ASN A 867 -29.40 -9.85 40.30
C ASN A 867 -30.13 -9.27 39.08
N LEU A 868 -31.12 -9.99 38.54
CA LEU A 868 -31.83 -9.59 37.33
C LEU A 868 -32.75 -8.40 37.60
N THR A 869 -32.65 -7.38 36.73
CA THR A 869 -33.45 -6.15 36.80
C THR A 869 -34.22 -5.92 35.50
N GLU A 870 -35.21 -5.03 35.50
CA GLU A 870 -35.89 -4.65 34.26
C GLU A 870 -34.98 -3.92 33.27
N ASN A 871 -33.79 -3.47 33.69
CA ASN A 871 -32.84 -2.77 32.82
C ASN A 871 -32.34 -3.64 31.66
N VAL A 872 -32.52 -4.97 31.69
CA VAL A 872 -32.32 -5.85 30.51
C VAL A 872 -33.05 -5.33 29.27
N LYS A 873 -34.23 -4.69 29.43
CA LYS A 873 -34.99 -4.07 28.34
C LYS A 873 -34.19 -3.00 27.57
N ALA A 874 -33.22 -2.36 28.21
CA ALA A 874 -32.37 -1.34 27.58
C ALA A 874 -31.39 -1.91 26.54
N LEU A 875 -31.09 -3.21 26.60
CA LEU A 875 -30.25 -3.91 25.62
C LEU A 875 -31.04 -4.39 24.39
N LEU A 876 -32.38 -4.28 24.43
CA LEU A 876 -33.26 -4.89 23.44
C LEU A 876 -33.92 -3.82 22.56
N ARG A 877 -34.18 -4.18 21.29
CA ARG A 877 -35.01 -3.35 20.42
C ARG A 877 -36.46 -3.40 20.88
N ARG A 878 -37.05 -2.25 21.24
CA ARG A 878 -38.40 -2.12 21.81
C ARG A 878 -39.49 -2.91 21.07
N GLY A 879 -39.46 -2.95 19.74
CA GLY A 879 -40.45 -3.66 18.92
C GLY A 879 -40.36 -5.21 18.96
N TYR A 880 -39.25 -5.77 19.46
CA TYR A 880 -38.99 -7.21 19.41
C TYR A 880 -39.02 -7.88 20.78
N ILE A 881 -39.15 -7.12 21.87
CA ILE A 881 -39.08 -7.64 23.26
C ILE A 881 -40.11 -8.76 23.49
N ASN A 882 -41.37 -8.57 23.09
CA ASN A 882 -42.42 -9.56 23.27
C ASN A 882 -42.13 -10.86 22.49
N SER A 883 -41.65 -10.74 21.25
CA SER A 883 -41.27 -11.91 20.43
C SER A 883 -40.06 -12.64 21.00
N MET A 884 -38.99 -11.92 21.35
CA MET A 884 -37.79 -12.48 21.97
C MET A 884 -38.10 -13.19 23.29
N SER A 885 -38.93 -12.58 24.14
CA SER A 885 -39.37 -13.17 25.40
C SER A 885 -40.18 -14.45 25.19
N LYS A 886 -41.10 -14.46 24.23
CA LYS A 886 -41.88 -15.66 23.89
C LYS A 886 -40.98 -16.79 23.38
N ASN A 887 -40.05 -16.47 22.49
CA ASN A 887 -39.14 -17.45 21.92
C ASN A 887 -38.18 -18.03 22.97
N ILE A 888 -37.59 -17.19 23.84
CA ILE A 888 -36.71 -17.70 24.90
C ILE A 888 -37.48 -18.53 25.94
N SER A 889 -38.75 -18.19 26.20
CA SER A 889 -39.61 -19.00 27.06
C SER A 889 -39.90 -20.37 26.44
N GLY A 890 -40.10 -20.44 25.12
CA GLY A 890 -40.19 -21.69 24.37
C GLY A 890 -38.90 -22.50 24.47
N LEU A 891 -37.75 -21.87 24.21
CA LEU A 891 -36.43 -22.49 24.32
C LEU A 891 -36.14 -23.10 25.70
N LEU A 892 -36.49 -22.39 26.77
CA LEU A 892 -36.34 -22.89 28.14
C LEU A 892 -37.22 -24.13 28.39
N LEU A 893 -38.44 -24.16 27.84
CA LEU A 893 -39.36 -25.29 27.95
C LEU A 893 -38.84 -26.50 27.15
N ASP A 894 -38.44 -26.27 25.90
CA ASP A 894 -38.00 -27.31 24.98
C ASP A 894 -36.69 -27.98 25.44
N ASN A 895 -35.81 -27.21 26.11
CA ASN A 895 -34.49 -27.67 26.57
C ASN A 895 -34.42 -27.94 28.08
N LYS A 896 -35.57 -28.09 28.76
CA LYS A 896 -35.63 -28.31 30.21
C LYS A 896 -34.77 -29.50 30.67
N SER A 897 -34.77 -30.60 29.92
CA SER A 897 -33.98 -31.80 30.26
C SER A 897 -32.47 -31.52 30.28
N GLU A 898 -31.97 -30.73 29.33
CA GLU A 898 -30.55 -30.36 29.25
C GLU A 898 -30.14 -29.34 30.31
N ILE A 899 -31.01 -28.38 30.60
CA ILE A 899 -30.81 -27.37 31.67
C ILE A 899 -30.70 -28.05 33.04
N MET A 900 -31.42 -29.15 33.26
CA MET A 900 -31.41 -29.87 34.54
C MET A 900 -30.15 -30.74 34.76
N LYS A 901 -29.33 -30.99 33.73
CA LYS A 901 -28.08 -31.79 33.85
C LYS A 901 -26.96 -30.98 34.52
N GLY A 902 -26.25 -31.57 35.48
CA GLY A 902 -25.08 -30.98 36.15
C GLY A 902 -24.96 -31.45 37.61
N GLU A 903 -23.93 -31.03 38.34
CA GLU A 903 -23.66 -31.48 39.71
C GLU A 903 -24.42 -30.74 40.81
N GLU A 904 -25.02 -29.57 40.53
CA GLU A 904 -25.76 -28.80 41.53
C GLU A 904 -27.05 -29.50 42.00
N ASP A 905 -27.51 -29.15 43.20
CA ASP A 905 -28.72 -29.69 43.81
C ASP A 905 -29.98 -29.46 42.95
N LEU A 906 -30.83 -30.48 42.86
CA LEU A 906 -32.01 -30.48 41.99
C LEU A 906 -33.03 -29.42 42.41
N SER A 907 -33.15 -29.14 43.71
CA SER A 907 -34.08 -28.12 44.21
C SER A 907 -33.64 -26.71 43.80
N PHE A 908 -32.32 -26.45 43.85
CA PHE A 908 -31.72 -25.20 43.41
C PHE A 908 -31.93 -24.95 41.92
N LYS A 909 -31.60 -25.92 41.06
CA LYS A 909 -31.81 -25.83 39.60
C LYS A 909 -33.28 -25.60 39.24
N THR A 910 -34.18 -26.31 39.91
CA THR A 910 -35.61 -26.15 39.73
C THR A 910 -36.06 -24.76 40.14
N GLY A 911 -35.56 -24.21 41.24
CA GLY A 911 -35.81 -22.84 41.66
C GLY A 911 -35.32 -21.80 40.63
N LYS A 912 -34.08 -21.93 40.16
CA LYS A 912 -33.49 -21.05 39.12
C LYS A 912 -34.30 -21.09 37.82
N TYR A 913 -34.68 -22.28 37.37
CA TYR A 913 -35.50 -22.48 36.16
C TYR A 913 -36.83 -21.72 36.24
N HIS A 914 -37.58 -21.88 37.34
CA HIS A 914 -38.87 -21.19 37.50
C HIS A 914 -38.71 -19.66 37.62
N LYS A 915 -37.65 -19.19 38.30
CA LYS A 915 -37.35 -17.76 38.39
C LYS A 915 -37.04 -17.17 37.01
N MET A 916 -36.23 -17.85 36.20
CA MET A 916 -35.91 -17.42 34.85
C MET A 916 -37.15 -17.36 33.95
N LEU A 917 -37.98 -18.41 33.98
CA LEU A 917 -39.23 -18.48 33.20
C LEU A 917 -40.25 -17.43 33.61
N ARG A 918 -40.32 -17.09 34.91
CA ARG A 918 -41.14 -15.98 35.40
C ARG A 918 -40.59 -14.64 34.92
N PHE A 919 -39.28 -14.45 35.03
CA PHE A 919 -38.63 -13.21 34.60
C PHE A 919 -38.87 -12.94 33.11
N THR A 920 -38.64 -13.93 32.24
CA THR A 920 -38.89 -13.79 30.79
C THR A 920 -40.33 -13.41 30.51
N ARG A 921 -41.31 -14.13 31.08
CA ARG A 921 -42.74 -13.84 30.90
C ARG A 921 -43.15 -12.44 31.36
N ASN A 922 -42.54 -11.94 32.44
CA ASN A 922 -42.80 -10.60 32.97
C ASN A 922 -42.18 -9.47 32.11
N LEU A 923 -41.24 -9.78 31.20
CA LEU A 923 -40.72 -8.79 30.25
C LEU A 923 -41.73 -8.43 29.16
N CYS A 924 -42.76 -9.25 28.94
CA CYS A 924 -43.84 -8.94 28.00
C CYS A 924 -44.66 -7.74 28.51
N LEU A 925 -44.77 -6.69 27.70
CA LEU A 925 -45.69 -5.59 28.00
C LEU A 925 -47.13 -6.11 27.96
N PRO A 926 -48.01 -5.72 28.90
CA PRO A 926 -49.43 -5.93 28.71
C PRO A 926 -49.84 -5.21 27.42
N GLU A 927 -50.40 -5.94 26.46
CA GLU A 927 -50.92 -5.36 25.23
C GLU A 927 -51.81 -4.16 25.60
N CYS A 928 -51.48 -2.98 25.06
CA CYS A 928 -52.37 -1.84 25.13
C CYS A 928 -53.69 -2.23 24.50
N SER A 929 -54.66 -2.50 25.37
CA SER A 929 -56.08 -2.49 25.12
C SER A 929 -56.50 -1.07 24.75
N GLN A 930 -56.18 -0.65 23.52
CA GLN A 930 -56.83 0.46 22.84
C GLN A 930 -57.34 -0.04 21.49
N ILE A 931 -58.30 -0.96 21.53
CA ILE A 931 -59.40 -1.00 20.57
C ILE A 931 -60.67 -1.13 21.40
N GLY A 932 -61.25 0.03 21.70
CA GLY A 932 -62.46 0.16 22.50
C GLY A 932 -62.91 1.62 22.49
N ASN A 933 -63.46 2.08 21.37
CA ASN A 933 -64.77 2.74 21.28
C ASN A 933 -64.93 3.52 19.96
N VAL A 934 -66.01 3.14 19.26
CA VAL A 934 -66.62 3.68 18.02
C VAL A 934 -65.98 3.26 16.70
#